data_AF-A0A1V4PZD1-F1
#
_entry.id   AF-A0A1V4PZD1-F1
#
_cell.length_a   1.000
_cell.length_b   1.000
_cell.length_c   1.000
_cell.angle_alpha   90.00
_cell.angle_beta   90.00
_cell.angle_gamma   90.00
#
_symmetry.space_group_name_H-M   'P 1'
#
loop_
_entity.id
_entity.type
_entity.pdbx_description
1 polymer ?
#
loop_
_entity_poly.entity_id
_entity_poly.type
_entity_poly.pdbx_seq_one_letter_code
_entity_poly.pdbx_strand_id
1 'polypeptide(L)'
;MNGHSEADPFADVADPAGYRPTRDLAEDPGKADPATALPMLMVADRLGAEPGDAIEPYLSAPQWEALRDFGNRHGIGVVAPNAATDREGTRFEELDAIPSGLAAALCPELDGITRAEVAEFVAESVLYDMVDPEAALAQLTERANARKRERSQQQQALKAVSVPPHTPYGLAEIERGCGTGVADRARRMIEQHNTDTWNMGAAARKTRRDERPYLVSATELVGSLGVDPEAVKTLTAATAAEMSAAWADLADARILHRSGGTAVQNPVSRRWRTLDDLENLPGTEWLVAEFLPASSLVHLIGMSQSLKSFIALDMALSLASGTPFAGSARFGVVEPVPVLYVVGEGVRGIAKRVRAWCKQRGVDRRQVMDKLTVLEGAAQLGSQRDMDDVTAKVVETGARLVVFDTQARCTVGLEENSATDQGRAVAQVDTLMRHTDAAVLVLHHTTKADPRNARGSVAWLNAVDVQLIALRDNPKAMSVTIEVGKMKDDAVKGPYPLTAVKVELPGGEDSLVIGPGADPLSGEFDPDLPMEKWTGKGAAYAKQVYELAQEACIPGEGLTQTRLAEMANEVIGEERTATGAMRKVRRVCSRHTATEAVKLLVEHGWLVVAKRDYLTHVYYEPKEVRPPDPAAMTALSGDASSGQGAASAA
;
A
#
# COMPACT_ATOMS: atom_id res chain seq x y z
N MET A 1 -76.42 -6.31 -8.16
CA MET A 1 -76.52 -5.19 -9.12
C MET A 1 -75.14 -4.57 -9.22
N ASN A 2 -74.37 -4.58 -10.30
CA ASN A 2 -74.53 -5.13 -11.64
C ASN A 2 -73.18 -5.73 -12.03
N GLY A 3 -73.19 -6.96 -12.56
CA GLY A 3 -72.06 -7.57 -13.23
C GLY A 3 -72.23 -7.42 -14.74
N HIS A 4 -71.13 -7.14 -15.43
CA HIS A 4 -71.01 -7.40 -16.85
C HIS A 4 -69.77 -8.27 -17.06
N SER A 5 -70.05 -9.51 -17.46
CA SER A 5 -69.13 -10.47 -18.05
C SER A 5 -68.98 -10.14 -19.54
N GLU A 6 -67.75 -10.02 -20.03
CA GLU A 6 -67.46 -10.21 -21.44
C GLU A 6 -67.11 -11.67 -21.70
N ALA A 7 -67.67 -12.19 -22.78
CA ALA A 7 -67.78 -13.60 -23.11
C ALA A 7 -66.50 -14.17 -23.74
N ASP A 8 -66.22 -15.41 -23.37
CA ASP A 8 -65.30 -16.32 -24.03
C ASP A 8 -65.90 -16.76 -25.40
N PRO A 9 -65.20 -16.56 -26.53
CA PRO A 9 -65.70 -16.89 -27.86
C PRO A 9 -65.70 -18.39 -28.22
N PHE A 10 -65.50 -19.32 -27.27
CA PHE A 10 -65.43 -20.76 -27.58
C PHE A 10 -66.32 -21.70 -26.75
N ALA A 11 -67.39 -21.22 -26.11
CA ALA A 11 -68.33 -22.10 -25.41
C ALA A 11 -69.42 -22.71 -26.33
N ASP A 12 -69.17 -23.97 -26.73
CA ASP A 12 -70.08 -25.09 -27.00
C ASP A 12 -71.15 -25.04 -28.11
N VAL A 13 -70.99 -25.96 -29.08
CA VAL A 13 -72.11 -26.70 -29.69
C VAL A 13 -71.92 -28.19 -29.42
N ALA A 14 -72.95 -28.76 -28.83
CA ALA A 14 -73.07 -30.12 -28.34
C ALA A 14 -73.02 -31.22 -29.42
N ASP A 15 -72.44 -32.34 -29.03
CA ASP A 15 -72.63 -33.69 -29.57
C ASP A 15 -74.07 -34.17 -29.30
N PRO A 16 -74.71 -34.84 -30.27
CA PRO A 16 -75.46 -36.04 -29.91
C PRO A 16 -75.30 -37.17 -30.94
N ALA A 17 -74.57 -38.23 -30.61
CA ALA A 17 -75.12 -39.60 -30.50
C ALA A 17 -74.04 -40.70 -30.33
N GLY A 18 -74.14 -41.45 -29.22
CA GLY A 18 -74.24 -42.92 -29.26
C GLY A 18 -73.00 -43.78 -29.56
N TYR A 19 -72.23 -44.11 -28.51
CA TYR A 19 -71.69 -45.43 -28.14
C TYR A 19 -71.46 -46.53 -29.22
N ARG A 20 -70.20 -46.97 -29.42
CA ARG A 20 -69.69 -48.37 -29.22
C ARG A 20 -68.18 -48.55 -29.57
N PRO A 21 -67.51 -49.63 -29.10
CA PRO A 21 -66.24 -49.51 -28.38
C PRO A 21 -65.00 -50.05 -29.13
N THR A 22 -63.83 -49.73 -28.56
CA THR A 22 -62.53 -50.42 -28.62
C THR A 22 -62.18 -51.09 -29.95
N ARG A 23 -61.32 -50.41 -30.72
CA ARG A 23 -60.44 -51.07 -31.68
C ARG A 23 -59.02 -50.68 -31.34
N ASP A 24 -58.20 -51.69 -31.07
CA ASP A 24 -56.76 -51.59 -30.94
C ASP A 24 -56.21 -50.68 -32.04
N LEU A 25 -55.65 -49.53 -31.65
CA LEU A 25 -54.81 -48.75 -32.53
C LEU A 25 -53.38 -49.22 -32.30
N ALA A 26 -52.97 -50.10 -33.21
CA ALA A 26 -51.58 -50.34 -33.52
C ALA A 26 -50.84 -49.01 -33.68
N GLU A 27 -49.65 -48.96 -33.10
CA GLU A 27 -48.69 -47.88 -33.24
C GLU A 27 -48.44 -47.56 -34.72
N ASP A 28 -48.64 -46.31 -35.11
CA ASP A 28 -48.32 -45.76 -36.41
C ASP A 28 -46.86 -45.26 -36.38
N PRO A 29 -45.92 -45.83 -37.15
CA PRO A 29 -44.49 -45.56 -37.02
C PRO A 29 -44.04 -44.25 -37.73
N GLY A 30 -44.90 -43.23 -37.77
CA GLY A 30 -44.73 -42.04 -38.63
C GLY A 30 -45.02 -40.68 -37.99
N LYS A 31 -45.15 -40.58 -36.66
CA LYS A 31 -45.19 -39.27 -35.98
C LYS A 31 -43.79 -38.90 -35.48
N ALA A 32 -43.14 -38.04 -36.23
CA ALA A 32 -41.93 -37.33 -35.85
C ALA A 32 -42.07 -36.77 -34.42
N ASP A 33 -41.08 -37.04 -33.55
CA ASP A 33 -40.98 -36.45 -32.21
C ASP A 33 -40.38 -35.05 -32.34
N PRO A 34 -41.20 -33.97 -32.31
CA PRO A 34 -40.74 -32.64 -32.63
C PRO A 34 -39.86 -32.09 -31.50
N ALA A 35 -38.77 -31.42 -31.86
CA ALA A 35 -37.90 -30.78 -30.88
C ALA A 35 -38.62 -29.59 -30.22
N THR A 36 -38.48 -29.46 -28.90
CA THR A 36 -39.08 -28.33 -28.15
C THR A 36 -38.13 -27.15 -27.99
N ALA A 37 -36.82 -27.40 -28.15
CA ALA A 37 -35.76 -26.41 -28.13
C ALA A 37 -34.72 -26.71 -29.21
N LEU A 38 -34.18 -25.67 -29.83
CA LEU A 38 -33.09 -25.77 -30.80
C LEU A 38 -31.91 -24.91 -30.34
N PRO A 39 -30.66 -25.30 -30.66
CA PRO A 39 -29.49 -24.46 -30.41
C PRO A 39 -29.49 -23.25 -31.35
N MET A 40 -29.09 -22.08 -30.86
CA MET A 40 -29.05 -20.86 -31.70
C MET A 40 -28.07 -21.00 -32.88
N LEU A 41 -27.05 -21.85 -32.75
CA LEU A 41 -26.11 -22.17 -33.83
C LEU A 41 -26.77 -22.87 -35.02
N MET A 42 -27.86 -23.61 -34.81
CA MET A 42 -28.64 -24.19 -35.92
C MET A 42 -29.40 -23.11 -36.70
N VAL A 43 -29.78 -22.01 -36.04
CA VAL A 43 -30.32 -20.82 -36.73
C VAL A 43 -29.22 -20.10 -37.51
N ALA A 44 -28.01 -19.99 -36.93
CA ALA A 44 -26.86 -19.40 -37.61
C ALA A 44 -26.51 -20.14 -38.91
N ASP A 45 -26.43 -21.47 -38.85
CA ASP A 45 -26.16 -22.35 -39.98
C ASP A 45 -27.15 -22.12 -41.13
N ARG A 46 -28.46 -22.08 -40.83
CA ARG A 46 -29.50 -21.85 -41.85
C ARG A 46 -29.55 -20.42 -42.38
N LEU A 47 -29.10 -19.44 -41.62
CA LEU A 47 -28.97 -18.06 -42.08
C LEU A 47 -27.64 -17.79 -42.79
N GLY A 48 -26.73 -18.77 -42.87
CA GLY A 48 -25.40 -18.64 -43.46
C GLY A 48 -24.48 -17.72 -42.66
N ALA A 49 -24.70 -17.63 -41.34
CA ALA A 49 -23.92 -16.82 -40.41
C ALA A 49 -22.86 -17.67 -39.70
N GLU A 50 -21.72 -17.06 -39.37
CA GLU A 50 -20.72 -17.70 -38.52
C GLU A 50 -21.12 -17.59 -37.04
N PRO A 51 -20.71 -18.54 -36.16
CA PRO A 51 -21.03 -18.49 -34.73
C PRO A 51 -20.68 -17.17 -34.03
N GLY A 52 -19.58 -16.55 -34.45
CA GLY A 52 -19.07 -15.28 -33.92
C GLY A 52 -19.72 -14.02 -34.49
N ASP A 53 -20.64 -14.13 -35.44
CA ASP A 53 -21.31 -12.99 -36.05
C ASP A 53 -22.39 -12.39 -35.14
N ALA A 54 -22.57 -11.07 -35.21
CA ALA A 54 -23.70 -10.41 -34.55
C ALA A 54 -25.03 -10.85 -35.19
N ILE A 55 -26.05 -11.10 -34.37
CA ILE A 55 -27.34 -11.66 -34.81
C ILE A 55 -28.19 -10.63 -35.56
N GLU A 56 -28.22 -9.38 -35.09
CA GLU A 56 -29.16 -8.36 -35.60
C GLU A 56 -29.09 -8.12 -37.12
N PRO A 57 -27.90 -8.05 -37.76
CA PRO A 57 -27.80 -7.88 -39.22
C PRO A 57 -28.45 -8.99 -40.06
N TYR A 58 -28.65 -10.19 -39.48
CA TYR A 58 -29.23 -11.34 -40.18
C TYR A 58 -30.76 -11.44 -40.02
N LEU A 59 -31.36 -10.59 -39.18
CA LEU A 59 -32.78 -10.66 -38.84
C LEU A 59 -33.54 -9.42 -39.34
N SER A 60 -34.80 -9.63 -39.76
CA SER A 60 -35.74 -8.52 -39.97
C SER A 60 -36.16 -7.90 -38.64
N ALA A 61 -36.70 -6.67 -38.66
CA ALA A 61 -37.13 -5.99 -37.44
C ALA A 61 -38.12 -6.81 -36.57
N PRO A 62 -39.14 -7.50 -37.12
CA PRO A 62 -40.03 -8.35 -36.33
C PRO A 62 -39.33 -9.56 -35.71
N GLN A 63 -38.41 -10.18 -36.44
CA GLN A 63 -37.62 -11.32 -35.95
C GLN A 63 -36.68 -10.89 -34.81
N TRP A 64 -36.06 -9.73 -34.97
CA TRP A 64 -35.23 -9.11 -33.94
C TRP A 64 -36.01 -8.79 -32.67
N GLU A 65 -37.23 -8.23 -32.79
CA GLU A 65 -38.11 -7.99 -31.64
C GLU A 65 -38.51 -9.29 -30.93
N ALA A 66 -38.87 -10.34 -31.68
CA ALA A 66 -39.21 -11.64 -31.11
C ALA A 66 -38.06 -12.25 -30.29
N LEU A 67 -36.83 -12.14 -30.79
CA LEU A 67 -35.63 -12.59 -30.07
C LEU A 67 -35.36 -11.74 -28.81
N ARG A 68 -35.52 -10.42 -28.91
CA ARG A 68 -35.39 -9.52 -27.75
C ARG A 68 -36.42 -9.82 -26.67
N ASP A 69 -37.65 -10.14 -27.04
CA ASP A 69 -38.72 -10.50 -26.11
C ASP A 69 -38.49 -11.84 -25.43
N PHE A 70 -37.90 -12.81 -26.12
CA PHE A 70 -37.38 -14.01 -25.48
C PHE A 70 -36.28 -13.65 -24.47
N GLY A 71 -35.28 -12.87 -24.87
CA GLY A 71 -34.22 -12.44 -23.96
C GLY A 71 -34.76 -11.71 -22.72
N ASN A 72 -35.73 -10.80 -22.90
CA ASN A 72 -36.43 -10.11 -21.82
C ASN A 72 -37.06 -11.08 -20.81
N ARG A 73 -37.79 -12.10 -21.29
CA ARG A 73 -38.50 -13.07 -20.44
C ARG A 73 -37.56 -13.96 -19.64
N HIS A 74 -36.41 -14.30 -20.21
CA HIS A 74 -35.44 -15.23 -19.60
C HIS A 74 -34.26 -14.51 -18.91
N GLY A 75 -34.24 -13.18 -18.90
CA GLY A 75 -33.19 -12.39 -18.24
C GLY A 75 -31.87 -12.36 -19.01
N ILE A 76 -31.92 -12.47 -20.34
CA ILE A 76 -30.79 -12.40 -21.26
C ILE A 76 -30.79 -11.04 -21.97
N GLY A 77 -29.63 -10.39 -22.06
CA GLY A 77 -29.44 -9.14 -22.78
C GLY A 77 -29.15 -9.37 -24.26
N VAL A 78 -30.12 -9.06 -25.13
CA VAL A 78 -29.97 -9.13 -26.59
C VAL A 78 -29.88 -7.71 -27.14
N VAL A 79 -28.74 -7.34 -27.73
CA VAL A 79 -28.42 -5.96 -28.14
C VAL A 79 -27.91 -5.89 -29.58
N ALA A 80 -28.29 -4.82 -30.27
CA ALA A 80 -27.87 -4.54 -31.64
C ALA A 80 -26.48 -3.88 -31.64
N PRO A 81 -25.64 -4.15 -32.65
CA PRO A 81 -24.37 -3.45 -32.82
C PRO A 81 -24.62 -1.94 -33.03
N ASN A 82 -23.70 -1.10 -32.56
CA ASN A 82 -23.75 0.35 -32.79
C ASN A 82 -22.35 0.93 -33.01
N ALA A 83 -22.07 1.30 -34.25
CA ALA A 83 -20.78 1.86 -34.67
C ALA A 83 -20.45 3.23 -34.06
N ALA A 84 -21.45 4.04 -33.70
CA ALA A 84 -21.22 5.35 -33.09
C ALA A 84 -20.73 5.26 -31.64
N THR A 85 -21.06 4.16 -30.96
CA THR A 85 -20.66 3.90 -29.56
C THR A 85 -19.66 2.77 -29.43
N ASP A 86 -19.12 2.28 -30.55
CA ASP A 86 -18.24 1.10 -30.63
C ASP A 86 -18.81 -0.12 -29.86
N ARG A 87 -20.13 -0.29 -29.94
CA ARG A 87 -20.85 -1.33 -29.19
C ARG A 87 -21.02 -2.56 -30.07
N GLU A 88 -20.36 -3.65 -29.70
CA GLU A 88 -20.60 -4.97 -30.30
C GLU A 88 -22.05 -5.45 -30.06
N GLY A 89 -22.62 -6.13 -31.06
CA GLY A 89 -23.93 -6.77 -30.97
C GLY A 89 -23.85 -8.18 -30.38
N THR A 90 -24.98 -8.72 -29.90
CA THR A 90 -25.08 -10.11 -29.42
C THR A 90 -24.80 -11.08 -30.57
N ARG A 91 -23.93 -12.07 -30.33
CA ARG A 91 -23.51 -13.08 -31.34
C ARG A 91 -24.26 -14.40 -31.21
N PHE A 92 -24.29 -15.21 -32.28
CA PHE A 92 -25.04 -16.48 -32.31
C PHE A 92 -24.55 -17.49 -31.26
N GLU A 93 -23.24 -17.59 -31.03
CA GLU A 93 -22.63 -18.47 -30.03
C GLU A 93 -22.96 -18.13 -28.57
N GLU A 94 -23.59 -16.97 -28.32
CA GLU A 94 -23.88 -16.49 -26.96
C GLU A 94 -25.21 -16.98 -26.41
N LEU A 95 -25.99 -17.71 -27.21
CA LEU A 95 -27.31 -18.21 -26.86
C LEU A 95 -27.35 -19.73 -27.02
N ASP A 96 -27.35 -20.45 -25.89
CA ASP A 96 -27.28 -21.91 -25.89
C ASP A 96 -28.51 -22.57 -26.53
N ALA A 97 -29.72 -22.10 -26.19
CA ALA A 97 -30.97 -22.70 -26.66
C ALA A 97 -32.12 -21.70 -26.75
N ILE A 98 -32.98 -21.88 -27.75
CA ILE A 98 -34.22 -21.13 -27.95
C ILE A 98 -35.41 -22.08 -28.18
N PRO A 99 -36.65 -21.67 -27.87
CA PRO A 99 -37.84 -22.48 -28.16
C PRO A 99 -37.99 -22.74 -29.66
N SER A 100 -38.48 -23.92 -30.05
CA SER A 100 -38.64 -24.28 -31.47
C SER A 100 -39.56 -23.33 -32.24
N GLY A 101 -40.63 -22.84 -31.62
CA GLY A 101 -41.49 -21.82 -32.23
C GLY A 101 -40.78 -20.47 -32.48
N LEU A 102 -39.78 -20.12 -31.66
CA LEU A 102 -38.95 -18.94 -31.91
C LEU A 102 -37.95 -19.24 -33.04
N ALA A 103 -37.32 -20.41 -33.05
CA ALA A 103 -36.42 -20.82 -34.13
C ALA A 103 -37.12 -20.78 -35.50
N ALA A 104 -38.34 -21.29 -35.59
CA ALA A 104 -39.17 -21.24 -36.79
C ALA A 104 -39.55 -19.80 -37.19
N ALA A 105 -39.79 -18.90 -36.22
CA ALA A 105 -40.06 -17.49 -36.51
C ALA A 105 -38.82 -16.75 -37.05
N LEU A 106 -37.63 -17.10 -36.57
CA LEU A 106 -36.36 -16.54 -37.04
C LEU A 106 -35.93 -17.13 -38.40
N CYS A 107 -36.15 -18.43 -38.60
CA CYS A 107 -35.85 -19.16 -39.83
C CYS A 107 -36.97 -20.18 -40.10
N PRO A 108 -37.90 -19.91 -41.04
CA PRO A 108 -39.03 -20.78 -41.34
C PRO A 108 -38.66 -22.21 -41.74
N GLU A 109 -37.44 -22.44 -42.24
CA GLU A 109 -36.93 -23.79 -42.58
C GLU A 109 -36.69 -24.69 -41.37
N LEU A 110 -36.73 -24.14 -40.16
CA LEU A 110 -36.59 -24.88 -38.90
C LEU A 110 -37.95 -25.31 -38.32
N ASP A 111 -39.06 -25.03 -39.01
CA ASP A 111 -40.37 -25.50 -38.59
C ASP A 111 -40.47 -27.03 -38.69
N GLY A 112 -40.92 -27.69 -37.61
CA GLY A 112 -41.12 -29.13 -37.58
C GLY A 112 -39.86 -30.00 -37.42
N ILE A 113 -38.69 -29.42 -37.11
CA ILE A 113 -37.45 -30.16 -36.84
C ILE A 113 -37.63 -31.15 -35.67
N THR A 114 -37.09 -32.36 -35.83
CA THR A 114 -37.19 -33.47 -34.89
C THR A 114 -36.06 -33.49 -33.86
N ARG A 115 -36.27 -34.15 -32.72
CA ARG A 115 -35.21 -34.35 -31.71
C ARG A 115 -33.99 -35.09 -32.27
N ALA A 116 -34.20 -36.00 -33.22
CA ALA A 116 -33.12 -36.76 -33.85
C ALA A 116 -32.20 -35.85 -34.69
N GLU A 117 -32.78 -34.95 -35.49
CA GLU A 117 -32.04 -33.97 -36.29
C GLU A 117 -31.26 -32.98 -35.41
N VAL A 118 -31.83 -32.57 -34.28
CA VAL A 118 -31.11 -31.72 -33.31
C VAL A 118 -29.94 -32.48 -32.68
N ALA A 119 -30.13 -33.75 -32.30
CA ALA A 119 -29.06 -34.56 -31.73
C ALA A 119 -27.92 -34.83 -32.73
N GLU A 120 -28.25 -35.04 -34.01
CA GLU A 120 -27.27 -35.16 -35.09
C GLU A 120 -26.47 -33.87 -35.25
N PHE A 121 -27.14 -32.72 -35.33
CA PHE A 121 -26.48 -31.41 -35.40
C PHE A 121 -25.54 -31.16 -34.21
N VAL A 122 -25.98 -31.53 -32.99
CA VAL A 122 -25.15 -31.41 -31.78
C VAL A 122 -23.93 -32.32 -31.82
N ALA A 123 -24.09 -33.55 -32.30
CA ALA A 123 -23.00 -34.53 -32.38
C ALA A 123 -21.97 -34.24 -33.47
N GLU A 124 -22.40 -33.61 -34.58
CA GLU A 124 -21.51 -33.25 -35.71
C GLU A 124 -20.69 -31.98 -35.45
N SER A 125 -21.04 -31.18 -34.45
CA SER A 125 -20.28 -29.99 -34.10
C SER A 125 -19.02 -30.33 -33.32
N VAL A 126 -17.88 -30.39 -34.04
CA VAL A 126 -16.57 -30.73 -33.47
C VAL A 126 -15.87 -29.52 -32.81
N LEU A 127 -16.33 -28.30 -33.10
CA LEU A 127 -15.67 -27.04 -32.68
C LEU A 127 -16.26 -26.41 -31.41
N TYR A 128 -17.48 -26.79 -31.00
CA TYR A 128 -18.19 -26.16 -29.88
C TYR A 128 -18.83 -27.22 -28.98
N ASP A 129 -18.58 -27.14 -27.67
CA ASP A 129 -19.22 -28.01 -26.68
C ASP A 129 -20.69 -27.59 -26.52
N MET A 130 -21.58 -28.27 -27.23
CA MET A 130 -23.00 -27.96 -27.22
C MET A 130 -23.74 -28.77 -26.16
N VAL A 131 -24.38 -28.06 -25.24
CA VAL A 131 -25.27 -28.64 -24.23
C VAL A 131 -26.58 -29.07 -24.88
N ASP A 132 -27.24 -30.10 -24.33
CA ASP A 132 -28.61 -30.47 -24.72
C ASP A 132 -29.54 -29.24 -24.65
N PRO A 133 -30.11 -28.80 -25.79
CA PRO A 133 -30.89 -27.57 -25.86
C PRO A 133 -32.19 -27.64 -25.06
N GLU A 134 -32.81 -28.82 -24.92
CA GLU A 134 -34.04 -28.96 -24.11
C GLU A 134 -33.71 -28.82 -22.62
N ALA A 135 -32.64 -29.45 -22.15
CA ALA A 135 -32.16 -29.28 -20.78
C ALA A 135 -31.72 -27.84 -20.49
N ALA A 136 -31.00 -27.19 -21.42
CA ALA A 136 -30.57 -25.81 -21.29
C ALA A 136 -31.76 -24.83 -21.19
N LEU A 137 -32.75 -24.97 -22.07
CA LEU A 137 -33.97 -24.14 -22.05
C LEU A 137 -34.81 -24.38 -20.79
N ALA A 138 -34.90 -25.63 -20.31
CA ALA A 138 -35.61 -25.97 -19.08
C ALA A 138 -34.96 -25.29 -17.85
N GLN A 139 -33.64 -25.39 -17.71
CA GLN A 139 -32.90 -24.71 -16.63
C GLN A 139 -33.05 -23.20 -16.68
N LEU A 140 -32.96 -22.61 -17.88
CA LEU A 140 -33.15 -21.18 -18.08
C LEU A 140 -34.56 -20.72 -17.67
N THR A 141 -35.57 -21.50 -18.04
CA THR A 141 -36.98 -21.24 -17.70
C THR A 141 -37.23 -21.37 -16.19
N GLU A 142 -36.67 -22.39 -15.55
CA GLU A 142 -36.79 -22.58 -14.10
C GLU A 142 -36.16 -21.42 -13.33
N ARG A 143 -34.95 -21.00 -13.71
CA ARG A 143 -34.27 -19.82 -13.12
C ARG A 143 -35.10 -18.55 -13.28
N ALA A 144 -35.67 -18.31 -14.47
CA ALA A 144 -36.53 -17.16 -14.72
C ALA A 144 -37.79 -17.18 -13.83
N ASN A 145 -38.43 -18.34 -13.71
CA ASN A 145 -39.60 -18.52 -12.86
C ASN A 145 -39.28 -18.38 -11.37
N ALA A 146 -38.14 -18.89 -10.91
CA ALA A 146 -37.68 -18.73 -9.53
C ALA A 146 -37.47 -17.25 -9.18
N ARG A 147 -36.76 -16.50 -10.03
CA ARG A 147 -36.58 -15.03 -9.87
C ARG A 147 -37.90 -14.29 -9.83
N LYS A 148 -38.86 -14.69 -10.68
CA LYS A 148 -40.21 -14.10 -10.69
C LYS A 148 -40.94 -14.33 -9.37
N ARG A 149 -40.93 -15.58 -8.86
CA ARG A 149 -41.56 -15.92 -7.57
C ARG A 149 -40.94 -15.14 -6.41
N GLU A 150 -39.61 -15.11 -6.35
CA GLU A 150 -38.86 -14.40 -5.31
C GLU A 150 -39.17 -12.90 -5.32
N ARG A 151 -39.14 -12.26 -6.49
CA ARG A 151 -39.50 -10.84 -6.65
C ARG A 151 -40.96 -10.57 -6.24
N SER A 152 -41.88 -11.46 -6.59
CA SER A 152 -43.29 -11.35 -6.17
C SER A 152 -43.45 -11.42 -4.64
N GLN A 153 -42.71 -12.32 -3.97
CA GLN A 153 -42.73 -12.43 -2.51
C GLN A 153 -42.16 -11.17 -1.83
N GLN A 154 -41.01 -10.68 -2.31
CA GLN A 154 -40.39 -9.45 -1.79
C GLN A 154 -41.30 -8.22 -1.97
N GLN A 155 -41.94 -8.10 -3.14
CA GLN A 155 -42.90 -7.02 -3.39
C GLN A 155 -44.14 -7.12 -2.51
N GLN A 156 -44.63 -8.34 -2.25
CA GLN A 156 -45.77 -8.55 -1.37
C GLN A 156 -45.44 -8.17 0.09
N ALA A 157 -44.23 -8.50 0.56
CA ALA A 157 -43.74 -8.12 1.90
C ALA A 157 -43.63 -6.59 2.04
N LEU A 158 -43.07 -5.90 1.06
CA LEU A 158 -42.95 -4.44 1.06
C LEU A 158 -44.29 -3.73 0.94
N LYS A 159 -45.23 -4.30 0.18
CA LYS A 159 -46.61 -3.79 0.08
C LYS A 159 -47.34 -3.85 1.43
N ALA A 160 -47.08 -4.86 2.25
CA ALA A 160 -47.69 -4.98 3.57
C ALA A 160 -47.28 -3.84 4.53
N VAL A 161 -46.08 -3.29 4.34
CA VAL A 161 -45.52 -2.18 5.15
C VAL A 161 -45.60 -0.82 4.47
N SER A 162 -46.29 -0.73 3.31
CA SER A 162 -46.47 0.48 2.51
C SER A 162 -45.18 1.14 2.00
N VAL A 163 -44.13 0.34 1.75
CA VAL A 163 -42.86 0.82 1.19
C VAL A 163 -42.79 0.49 -0.31
N PRO A 164 -42.55 1.49 -1.20
CA PRO A 164 -42.35 1.21 -2.61
C PRO A 164 -41.11 0.32 -2.86
N PRO A 165 -41.19 -0.69 -3.74
CA PRO A 165 -40.07 -1.64 -3.97
C PRO A 165 -38.75 -1.02 -4.43
N HIS A 166 -38.83 0.12 -5.13
CA HIS A 166 -37.69 0.80 -5.76
C HIS A 166 -37.17 1.98 -4.94
N THR A 167 -37.66 2.19 -3.71
CA THR A 167 -37.17 3.25 -2.84
C THR A 167 -35.67 3.06 -2.58
N PRO A 168 -34.81 4.04 -2.93
CA PRO A 168 -33.37 3.95 -2.72
C PRO A 168 -32.99 4.38 -1.29
N TYR A 169 -32.03 3.69 -0.69
CA TYR A 169 -31.44 4.03 0.60
C TYR A 169 -29.92 4.11 0.49
N GLY A 170 -29.34 5.14 1.12
CA GLY A 170 -27.89 5.30 1.21
C GLY A 170 -27.27 4.38 2.26
N LEU A 171 -26.00 3.99 2.08
CA LEU A 171 -25.30 3.10 3.01
C LEU A 171 -25.25 3.61 4.45
N ALA A 172 -25.12 4.94 4.65
CA ALA A 172 -25.11 5.54 5.99
C ALA A 172 -26.46 5.43 6.72
N GLU A 173 -27.57 5.49 5.98
CA GLU A 173 -28.91 5.28 6.55
C GLU A 173 -29.15 3.82 6.91
N ILE A 174 -28.67 2.90 6.07
CA ILE A 174 -28.72 1.45 6.35
C ILE A 174 -27.89 1.11 7.58
N GLU A 175 -26.70 1.71 7.73
CA GLU A 175 -25.87 1.53 8.90
C GLU A 175 -26.57 2.02 10.17
N ARG A 176 -27.21 3.19 10.11
CA ARG A 176 -27.97 3.77 11.22
C ARG A 176 -29.18 2.93 11.61
N GLY A 177 -29.98 2.48 10.64
CA GLY A 177 -31.27 1.83 10.91
C GLY A 177 -31.22 0.29 10.96
N CYS A 178 -30.24 -0.34 10.30
CA CYS A 178 -30.11 -1.80 10.20
C CYS A 178 -28.79 -2.35 10.77
N GLY A 179 -27.84 -1.48 11.14
CA GLY A 179 -26.56 -1.83 11.73
C GLY A 179 -25.40 -1.96 10.74
N THR A 180 -24.18 -1.83 11.26
CA THR A 180 -22.91 -1.86 10.51
C THR A 180 -22.74 -3.13 9.67
N GLY A 181 -23.06 -4.28 10.25
CA GLY A 181 -22.93 -5.57 9.55
C GLY A 181 -23.83 -5.71 8.31
N VAL A 182 -25.00 -5.05 8.29
CA VAL A 182 -25.89 -5.02 7.11
C VAL A 182 -25.35 -4.06 6.07
N ALA A 183 -24.93 -2.86 6.48
CA ALA A 183 -24.35 -1.85 5.60
C ALA A 183 -23.06 -2.35 4.90
N ASP A 184 -22.22 -3.11 5.60
CA ASP A 184 -21.02 -3.69 5.02
C ASP A 184 -21.32 -4.81 4.02
N ARG A 185 -22.34 -5.65 4.28
CA ARG A 185 -22.81 -6.64 3.30
C ARG A 185 -23.38 -5.95 2.06
N ALA A 186 -24.15 -4.88 2.25
CA ALA A 186 -24.68 -4.07 1.16
C ALA A 186 -23.56 -3.45 0.32
N ARG A 187 -22.54 -2.86 0.97
CA ARG A 187 -21.38 -2.29 0.29
C ARG A 187 -20.64 -3.34 -0.54
N ARG A 188 -20.29 -4.47 0.06
CA ARG A 188 -19.62 -5.58 -0.65
C ARG A 188 -20.45 -6.13 -1.80
N MET A 189 -21.77 -6.21 -1.66
CA MET A 189 -22.67 -6.64 -2.73
C MET A 189 -22.59 -5.70 -3.94
N ILE A 190 -22.61 -4.38 -3.69
CA ILE A 190 -22.51 -3.35 -4.75
C ILE A 190 -21.13 -3.38 -5.40
N GLU A 191 -20.07 -3.40 -4.60
CA GLU A 191 -18.67 -3.44 -5.06
C GLU A 191 -18.40 -4.69 -5.90
N GLN A 192 -18.76 -5.88 -5.40
CA GLN A 192 -18.59 -7.12 -6.15
C GLN A 192 -19.37 -7.08 -7.47
N HIS A 193 -20.62 -6.63 -7.44
CA HIS A 193 -21.42 -6.51 -8.66
C HIS A 193 -20.74 -5.58 -9.68
N ASN A 194 -20.25 -4.42 -9.25
CA ASN A 194 -19.59 -3.46 -10.12
C ASN A 194 -18.26 -4.01 -10.65
N THR A 195 -17.42 -4.60 -9.80
CA THR A 195 -16.17 -5.25 -10.19
C THR A 195 -16.40 -6.36 -11.21
N ASP A 196 -17.37 -7.24 -10.97
CA ASP A 196 -17.76 -8.27 -11.93
C ASP A 196 -18.21 -7.64 -13.25
N THR A 197 -19.06 -6.61 -13.19
CA THR A 197 -19.58 -5.90 -14.37
C THR A 197 -18.45 -5.30 -15.20
N TRP A 198 -17.45 -4.71 -14.54
CA TRP A 198 -16.29 -4.14 -15.21
C TRP A 198 -15.33 -5.21 -15.76
N ASN A 199 -15.11 -6.30 -15.03
CA ASN A 199 -14.25 -7.42 -15.46
C ASN A 199 -14.85 -8.19 -16.64
N MET A 200 -16.18 -8.30 -16.70
CA MET A 200 -16.88 -8.97 -17.81
C MET A 200 -16.83 -8.15 -19.11
N GLY A 201 -16.43 -6.86 -19.08
CA GLY A 201 -16.36 -6.01 -20.26
C GLY A 201 -17.67 -6.00 -21.06
N ALA A 202 -17.61 -6.29 -22.35
CA ALA A 202 -18.80 -6.37 -23.21
C ALA A 202 -19.75 -7.52 -22.81
N ALA A 203 -19.26 -8.58 -22.16
CA ALA A 203 -20.05 -9.74 -21.75
C ALA A 203 -21.02 -9.45 -20.58
N ALA A 204 -20.81 -8.38 -19.80
CA ALA A 204 -21.75 -7.93 -18.78
C ALA A 204 -23.13 -7.60 -19.38
N ARG A 205 -23.16 -7.16 -20.64
CA ARG A 205 -24.39 -6.86 -21.38
C ARG A 205 -25.26 -8.10 -21.59
N LYS A 206 -24.65 -9.28 -21.79
CA LYS A 206 -25.35 -10.57 -21.96
C LYS A 206 -26.21 -10.93 -20.74
N THR A 207 -25.81 -10.50 -19.56
CA THR A 207 -26.51 -10.77 -18.28
C THR A 207 -27.34 -9.58 -17.78
N ARG A 208 -27.46 -8.49 -18.57
CA ARG A 208 -28.11 -7.22 -18.17
C ARG A 208 -27.55 -6.65 -16.86
N ARG A 209 -26.25 -6.81 -16.63
CA ARG A 209 -25.59 -6.19 -15.48
C ARG A 209 -25.25 -4.75 -15.81
N ASP A 210 -26.05 -3.84 -15.27
CA ASP A 210 -25.73 -2.42 -15.22
C ASP A 210 -24.90 -2.12 -13.97
N GLU A 211 -24.06 -1.09 -14.06
CA GLU A 211 -23.36 -0.57 -12.88
C GLU A 211 -24.34 -0.04 -11.84
N ARG A 212 -23.94 -0.11 -10.58
CA ARG A 212 -24.81 0.19 -9.45
C ARG A 212 -24.20 1.34 -8.65
N PRO A 213 -24.91 2.47 -8.49
CA PRO A 213 -24.51 3.48 -7.53
C PRO A 213 -24.53 2.86 -6.12
N TYR A 214 -23.87 3.51 -5.15
CA TYR A 214 -23.84 3.09 -3.74
C TYR A 214 -25.19 3.34 -3.02
N LEU A 215 -26.27 2.83 -3.60
CA LEU A 215 -27.64 2.85 -3.13
C LEU A 215 -28.21 1.44 -3.13
N VAL A 216 -29.05 1.14 -2.16
CA VAL A 216 -29.75 -0.15 -2.06
C VAL A 216 -31.25 0.10 -2.14
N SER A 217 -31.96 -0.67 -2.96
CA SER A 217 -33.43 -0.58 -3.02
C SER A 217 -34.10 -1.34 -1.88
N ALA A 218 -35.33 -0.93 -1.53
CA ALA A 218 -36.16 -1.63 -0.53
C ALA A 218 -36.27 -3.16 -0.81
N THR A 219 -36.38 -3.54 -2.08
CA THR A 219 -36.47 -4.94 -2.52
C THR A 219 -35.21 -5.73 -2.13
N GLU A 220 -34.04 -5.12 -2.24
CA GLU A 220 -32.77 -5.77 -1.94
C GLU A 220 -32.47 -5.84 -0.45
N LEU A 221 -32.93 -4.85 0.31
CA LEU A 221 -32.87 -4.89 1.76
C LEU A 221 -33.62 -6.12 2.29
N VAL A 222 -34.87 -6.32 1.85
CA VAL A 222 -35.69 -7.46 2.29
C VAL A 222 -35.22 -8.78 1.70
N GLY A 223 -34.80 -8.77 0.42
CA GLY A 223 -34.36 -9.95 -0.29
C GLY A 223 -32.93 -10.36 0.04
N SER A 224 -31.98 -9.77 -0.69
CA SER A 224 -30.56 -10.17 -0.67
C SER A 224 -29.86 -9.92 0.67
N LEU A 225 -30.33 -8.95 1.46
CA LEU A 225 -29.69 -8.56 2.73
C LEU A 225 -30.43 -9.07 3.97
N GLY A 226 -31.64 -9.62 3.80
CA GLY A 226 -32.43 -10.26 4.85
C GLY A 226 -32.94 -9.31 5.94
N VAL A 227 -33.19 -8.05 5.61
CA VAL A 227 -33.71 -7.03 6.53
C VAL A 227 -35.22 -7.18 6.69
N ASP A 228 -35.71 -7.10 7.93
CA ASP A 228 -37.14 -7.11 8.23
C ASP A 228 -37.86 -5.95 7.52
N PRO A 229 -38.96 -6.19 6.77
CA PRO A 229 -39.78 -5.14 6.16
C PRO A 229 -40.19 -4.01 7.12
N GLU A 230 -40.47 -4.31 8.40
CA GLU A 230 -40.81 -3.26 9.38
C GLU A 230 -39.60 -2.38 9.73
N ALA A 231 -38.37 -2.93 9.71
CA ALA A 231 -37.17 -2.13 9.87
C ALA A 231 -36.95 -1.22 8.64
N VAL A 232 -37.17 -1.73 7.42
CA VAL A 232 -37.04 -0.94 6.18
C VAL A 232 -38.01 0.25 6.17
N LYS A 233 -39.21 0.10 6.71
CA LYS A 233 -40.20 1.18 6.85
C LYS A 233 -39.73 2.35 7.71
N THR A 234 -38.84 2.10 8.68
CA THR A 234 -38.29 3.16 9.56
C THR A 234 -37.17 3.97 8.90
N LEU A 235 -36.62 3.49 7.79
CA LEU A 235 -35.53 4.15 7.08
C LEU A 235 -36.03 5.36 6.28
N THR A 236 -35.17 6.36 6.17
CA THR A 236 -35.38 7.55 5.35
C THR A 236 -34.88 7.30 3.92
N ALA A 237 -35.73 7.52 2.92
CA ALA A 237 -35.33 7.40 1.52
C ALA A 237 -34.20 8.39 1.16
N ALA A 238 -33.28 7.96 0.30
CA ALA A 238 -32.18 8.80 -0.15
C ALA A 238 -32.68 10.06 -0.87
N THR A 239 -32.15 11.20 -0.46
CA THR A 239 -32.40 12.50 -1.08
C THR A 239 -31.71 12.63 -2.44
N ALA A 240 -32.12 13.61 -3.26
CA ALA A 240 -31.47 13.86 -4.54
C ALA A 240 -29.96 14.15 -4.43
N ALA A 241 -29.53 14.79 -3.34
CA ALA A 241 -28.12 15.06 -3.07
C ALA A 241 -27.35 13.77 -2.77
N GLU A 242 -27.91 12.88 -1.95
CA GLU A 242 -27.32 11.57 -1.64
C GLU A 242 -27.29 10.66 -2.86
N MET A 243 -28.32 10.70 -3.70
CA MET A 243 -28.32 10.00 -4.97
C MET A 243 -27.20 10.49 -5.89
N SER A 244 -27.03 11.81 -6.02
CA SER A 244 -25.93 12.41 -6.79
C SER A 244 -24.55 12.01 -6.24
N ALA A 245 -24.38 12.03 -4.91
CA ALA A 245 -23.16 11.58 -4.25
C ALA A 245 -22.85 10.10 -4.50
N ALA A 246 -23.86 9.23 -4.48
CA ALA A 246 -23.70 7.81 -4.77
C ALA A 246 -23.28 7.53 -6.22
N TRP A 247 -23.68 8.39 -7.17
CA TRP A 247 -23.20 8.35 -8.55
C TRP A 247 -21.75 8.84 -8.68
N ALA A 248 -21.35 9.84 -7.90
CA ALA A 248 -19.95 10.27 -7.83
C ALA A 248 -19.05 9.17 -7.25
N ASP A 249 -19.47 8.52 -6.16
CA ASP A 249 -18.76 7.39 -5.55
C ASP A 249 -18.58 6.22 -6.54
N LEU A 250 -19.58 5.95 -7.40
CA LEU A 250 -19.46 4.97 -8.48
C LEU A 250 -18.44 5.40 -9.56
N ALA A 251 -18.42 6.67 -9.93
CA ALA A 251 -17.46 7.20 -10.90
C ALA A 251 -16.02 7.08 -10.40
N ASP A 252 -15.79 7.35 -9.11
CA ASP A 252 -14.51 7.18 -8.45
C ASP A 252 -14.10 5.70 -8.40
N ALA A 253 -15.02 4.80 -8.02
CA ALA A 253 -14.77 3.37 -8.03
C ALA A 253 -14.44 2.82 -9.44
N ARG A 254 -15.02 3.40 -10.50
CA ARG A 254 -14.68 3.06 -11.90
C ARG A 254 -13.28 3.52 -12.28
N ILE A 255 -12.82 4.68 -11.77
CA ILE A 255 -11.45 5.14 -11.98
C ILE A 255 -10.49 4.16 -11.27
N LEU A 256 -10.80 3.79 -10.03
CA LEU A 256 -10.06 2.85 -9.20
C LEU A 256 -9.88 1.48 -9.86
N HIS A 257 -10.95 0.95 -10.44
CA HIS A 257 -10.92 -0.34 -11.13
C HIS A 257 -10.05 -0.28 -12.40
N ARG A 258 -10.18 0.79 -13.19
CA ARG A 258 -9.34 1.00 -14.39
C ARG A 258 -7.86 1.18 -14.08
N SER A 259 -7.52 1.67 -12.90
CA SER A 259 -6.14 1.77 -12.43
C SER A 259 -5.62 0.50 -11.73
N GLY A 260 -6.30 -0.64 -11.90
CA GLY A 260 -5.84 -1.94 -11.41
C GLY A 260 -6.06 -2.19 -9.92
N GLY A 261 -7.03 -1.51 -9.30
CA GLY A 261 -7.29 -1.66 -7.86
C GLY A 261 -6.26 -0.97 -6.97
N THR A 262 -5.51 -0.02 -7.52
CA THR A 262 -4.70 0.92 -6.72
C THR A 262 -5.63 1.73 -5.82
N ALA A 263 -5.73 1.36 -4.54
CA ALA A 263 -6.39 2.10 -3.47
C ALA A 263 -6.04 3.60 -3.52
N VAL A 264 -6.81 4.37 -4.30
CA VAL A 264 -6.89 5.81 -4.14
C VAL A 264 -7.40 5.99 -2.72
N GLN A 265 -6.64 6.75 -1.93
CA GLN A 265 -7.00 7.08 -0.55
C GLN A 265 -8.49 7.38 -0.43
N ASN A 266 -9.06 7.10 0.76
CA ASN A 266 -10.37 7.61 1.13
C ASN A 266 -10.52 9.06 0.59
N PRO A 267 -11.62 9.38 -0.11
CA PRO A 267 -11.77 10.69 -0.73
C PRO A 267 -11.52 11.77 0.33
N VAL A 268 -11.03 12.95 -0.07
CA VAL A 268 -10.69 14.03 0.89
C VAL A 268 -11.82 14.25 1.91
N SER A 269 -13.08 14.16 1.45
CA SER A 269 -14.29 14.23 2.26
C SER A 269 -14.36 13.24 3.44
N ARG A 270 -13.66 12.11 3.37
CA ARG A 270 -13.60 11.06 4.41
C ARG A 270 -12.27 11.01 5.15
N ARG A 271 -11.33 11.91 4.86
CA ARG A 271 -10.01 11.99 5.52
C ARG A 271 -9.92 13.08 6.60
N TRP A 272 -10.98 13.86 6.80
CA TRP A 272 -11.04 14.83 7.89
C TRP A 272 -11.13 14.10 9.23
N ARG A 273 -10.28 14.50 10.18
CA ARG A 273 -10.26 14.01 11.56
C ARG A 273 -10.41 15.21 12.49
N THR A 274 -11.18 15.06 13.56
CA THR A 274 -11.21 16.02 14.66
C THR A 274 -9.97 15.88 15.53
N LEU A 275 -9.72 16.84 16.43
CA LEU A 275 -8.60 16.71 17.38
C LEU A 275 -8.78 15.50 18.31
N ASP A 276 -10.02 15.23 18.74
CA ASP A 276 -10.36 14.06 19.56
C ASP A 276 -10.09 12.75 18.80
N ASP A 277 -10.42 12.70 17.50
CA ASP A 277 -10.07 11.54 16.67
C ASP A 277 -8.55 11.30 16.61
N LEU A 278 -7.75 12.37 16.58
CA LEU A 278 -6.29 12.29 16.56
C LEU A 278 -5.70 11.88 17.90
N GLU A 279 -6.23 12.38 19.01
CA GLU A 279 -5.80 12.01 20.37
C GLU A 279 -6.09 10.54 20.71
N ASN A 280 -7.13 9.97 20.09
CA ASN A 280 -7.51 8.57 20.25
C ASN A 280 -6.87 7.63 19.21
N LEU A 281 -5.98 8.13 18.34
CA LEU A 281 -5.22 7.24 17.46
C LEU A 281 -4.25 6.37 18.28
N PRO A 282 -4.04 5.10 17.89
CA PRO A 282 -2.99 4.29 18.49
C PRO A 282 -1.63 4.99 18.32
N GLY A 283 -0.80 4.95 19.37
CA GLY A 283 0.54 5.51 19.32
C GLY A 283 1.41 4.86 18.25
N THR A 284 2.52 5.51 17.90
CA THR A 284 3.45 5.05 16.85
C THR A 284 3.92 3.62 17.10
N GLU A 285 3.52 2.68 16.24
CA GLU A 285 4.06 1.32 16.20
C GLU A 285 5.51 1.38 15.69
N TRP A 286 6.43 0.69 16.35
CA TRP A 286 7.84 0.60 15.93
C TRP A 286 8.15 -0.79 15.43
N LEU A 287 8.46 -0.94 14.14
CA LEU A 287 8.94 -2.20 13.57
C LEU A 287 10.31 -2.57 14.16
N VAL A 288 11.21 -1.59 14.24
CA VAL A 288 12.47 -1.68 15.00
C VAL A 288 12.56 -0.45 15.88
N ALA A 289 12.66 -0.66 17.19
CA ALA A 289 12.73 0.43 18.17
C ALA A 289 13.85 1.44 17.83
N GLU A 290 13.54 2.73 17.96
CA GLU A 290 14.43 3.88 17.70
C GLU A 290 14.83 4.10 16.23
N PHE A 291 14.58 3.15 15.32
CA PHE A 291 15.09 3.22 13.93
C PHE A 291 14.03 3.17 12.84
N LEU A 292 12.97 2.38 13.02
CA LEU A 292 12.02 2.05 11.96
C LEU A 292 10.58 2.08 12.49
N PRO A 293 9.91 3.25 12.45
CA PRO A 293 8.47 3.33 12.67
C PRO A 293 7.70 2.54 11.61
N ALA A 294 6.53 2.02 11.97
CA ALA A 294 5.59 1.44 11.02
C ALA A 294 5.13 2.48 9.99
N SER A 295 4.82 2.01 8.78
CA SER A 295 4.23 2.83 7.70
C SER A 295 4.98 4.14 7.43
N SER A 296 6.32 4.08 7.51
CA SER A 296 7.20 5.24 7.36
C SER A 296 8.24 5.05 6.26
N LEU A 297 8.68 6.17 5.68
CA LEU A 297 9.80 6.21 4.75
C LEU A 297 11.10 6.50 5.49
N VAL A 298 12.00 5.52 5.52
CA VAL A 298 13.29 5.60 6.20
C VAL A 298 14.43 5.57 5.19
N HIS A 299 15.40 6.47 5.38
CA HIS A 299 16.57 6.59 4.53
C HIS A 299 17.83 6.25 5.31
N LEU A 300 18.53 5.18 4.92
CA LEU A 300 19.82 4.80 5.48
C LEU A 300 20.95 5.26 4.56
N ILE A 301 21.64 6.32 4.95
CA ILE A 301 22.73 6.93 4.17
C ILE A 301 24.09 6.61 4.78
N GLY A 302 25.14 6.71 3.96
CA GLY A 302 26.51 6.47 4.41
C GLY A 302 27.48 6.33 3.26
N MET A 303 28.76 6.54 3.55
CA MET A 303 29.84 6.37 2.56
C MET A 303 29.88 4.94 2.00
N SER A 304 30.57 4.73 0.89
CA SER A 304 30.86 3.34 0.46
C SER A 304 31.59 2.58 1.58
N GLN A 305 31.29 1.29 1.74
CA GLN A 305 31.89 0.42 2.78
C GLN A 305 31.56 0.82 4.23
N SER A 306 30.53 1.64 4.47
CA SER A 306 29.99 1.98 5.81
C SER A 306 29.08 0.90 6.42
N LEU A 307 29.00 -0.28 5.81
CA LEU A 307 28.17 -1.42 6.26
C LEU A 307 26.64 -1.24 6.16
N LYS A 308 26.12 -0.25 5.41
CA LYS A 308 24.67 -0.07 5.19
C LYS A 308 23.90 -1.35 4.85
N SER A 309 24.34 -2.10 3.84
CA SER A 309 23.66 -3.34 3.44
C SER A 309 23.72 -4.44 4.52
N PHE A 310 24.70 -4.41 5.42
CA PHE A 310 24.73 -5.32 6.57
C PHE A 310 23.77 -4.86 7.67
N ILE A 311 23.67 -3.54 7.91
CA ILE A 311 22.69 -2.96 8.84
C ILE A 311 21.26 -3.24 8.37
N ALA A 312 20.96 -2.94 7.10
CA ALA A 312 19.63 -3.16 6.51
C ALA A 312 19.24 -4.64 6.48
N LEU A 313 20.19 -5.53 6.16
CA LEU A 313 19.94 -6.97 6.20
C LEU A 313 19.74 -7.48 7.64
N ASP A 314 20.47 -6.96 8.62
CA ASP A 314 20.25 -7.30 10.03
C ASP A 314 18.85 -6.86 10.49
N MET A 315 18.40 -5.65 10.14
CA MET A 315 17.02 -5.20 10.39
C MET A 315 15.98 -6.12 9.74
N ALA A 316 16.17 -6.46 8.45
CA ALA A 316 15.26 -7.34 7.72
C ALA A 316 15.17 -8.74 8.34
N LEU A 317 16.30 -9.34 8.71
CA LEU A 317 16.33 -10.67 9.34
C LEU A 317 15.82 -10.67 10.77
N SER A 318 16.07 -9.58 11.51
CA SER A 318 15.52 -9.34 12.84
C SER A 318 13.99 -9.34 12.81
N LEU A 319 13.40 -8.57 11.88
CA LEU A 319 11.95 -8.55 11.65
C LEU A 319 11.40 -9.91 11.17
N ALA A 320 12.08 -10.58 10.24
CA ALA A 320 11.65 -11.87 9.72
C ALA A 320 11.65 -12.98 10.80
N SER A 321 12.48 -12.86 11.85
CA SER A 321 12.61 -13.87 12.91
C SER A 321 12.02 -13.45 14.25
N GLY A 322 11.66 -12.18 14.44
CA GLY A 322 11.33 -11.62 15.76
C GLY A 322 12.54 -11.53 16.71
N THR A 323 13.77 -11.56 16.17
CA THR A 323 14.99 -11.40 16.97
C THR A 323 15.33 -9.91 17.09
N PRO A 324 15.75 -9.39 18.26
CA PRO A 324 16.10 -7.99 18.40
C PRO A 324 17.22 -7.54 17.44
N PHE A 325 17.11 -6.32 16.91
CA PHE A 325 18.09 -5.75 16.00
C PHE A 325 19.47 -5.64 16.66
N ALA A 326 20.51 -5.92 15.88
CA ALA A 326 21.89 -6.07 16.36
C ALA A 326 22.05 -7.10 17.50
N GLY A 327 21.02 -7.89 17.83
CA GLY A 327 20.98 -8.81 18.97
C GLY A 327 20.99 -8.10 20.32
N SER A 328 20.52 -6.86 20.35
CA SER A 328 20.39 -6.07 21.57
C SER A 328 18.93 -5.94 21.93
N ALA A 329 18.56 -6.30 23.16
CA ALA A 329 17.21 -6.10 23.67
C ALA A 329 16.78 -4.61 23.68
N ARG A 330 17.74 -3.67 23.63
CA ARG A 330 17.48 -2.24 23.46
C ARG A 330 16.76 -1.93 22.14
N PHE A 331 17.04 -2.70 21.09
CA PHE A 331 16.49 -2.50 19.76
C PHE A 331 15.49 -3.62 19.46
N GLY A 332 14.47 -3.72 20.32
CA GLY A 332 13.37 -4.66 20.15
C GLY A 332 12.69 -4.50 18.79
N VAL A 333 12.13 -5.60 18.31
CA VAL A 333 11.34 -5.67 17.09
C VAL A 333 9.94 -6.16 17.41
N VAL A 334 9.00 -5.92 16.50
CA VAL A 334 7.66 -6.52 16.55
C VAL A 334 7.70 -8.05 16.41
N GLU A 335 6.54 -8.67 16.57
CA GLU A 335 6.29 -10.07 16.21
C GLU A 335 6.87 -10.39 14.81
N PRO A 336 7.31 -11.63 14.52
CA PRO A 336 7.90 -11.96 13.23
C PRO A 336 7.02 -11.59 12.02
N VAL A 337 7.48 -10.69 11.15
CA VAL A 337 6.72 -10.17 10.00
C VAL A 337 7.43 -10.45 8.66
N PRO A 338 6.70 -10.60 7.54
CA PRO A 338 7.31 -10.74 6.23
C PRO A 338 8.00 -9.45 5.78
N VAL A 339 9.11 -9.60 5.03
CA VAL A 339 9.96 -8.53 4.54
C VAL A 339 10.29 -8.78 3.07
N LEU A 340 10.18 -7.74 2.24
CA LEU A 340 10.62 -7.75 0.86
C LEU A 340 11.94 -6.98 0.73
N TYR A 341 12.96 -7.58 0.14
CA TYR A 341 14.28 -6.97 -0.03
C TYR A 341 14.64 -6.89 -1.51
N VAL A 342 14.67 -5.69 -2.06
CA VAL A 342 15.07 -5.38 -3.44
C VAL A 342 16.57 -5.15 -3.50
N VAL A 343 17.27 -6.05 -4.19
CA VAL A 343 18.73 -6.09 -4.23
C VAL A 343 19.20 -5.60 -5.59
N GLY A 344 19.38 -4.29 -5.70
CA GLY A 344 19.92 -3.65 -6.89
C GLY A 344 21.38 -4.01 -7.18
N GLU A 345 22.14 -4.50 -6.18
CA GLU A 345 23.50 -5.00 -6.38
C GLU A 345 23.90 -6.13 -5.42
N GLY A 346 24.75 -7.06 -5.88
CA GLY A 346 25.44 -8.00 -4.99
C GLY A 346 24.60 -9.17 -4.43
N VAL A 347 23.51 -9.54 -5.12
CA VAL A 347 22.58 -10.63 -4.70
C VAL A 347 23.28 -11.94 -4.31
N ARG A 348 24.35 -12.31 -5.01
CA ARG A 348 25.13 -13.54 -4.77
C ARG A 348 25.72 -13.61 -3.35
N GLY A 349 25.89 -12.48 -2.68
CA GLY A 349 26.42 -12.40 -1.31
C GLY A 349 25.36 -12.55 -0.21
N ILE A 350 24.08 -12.35 -0.50
CA ILE A 350 23.02 -12.34 0.54
C ILE A 350 22.86 -13.69 1.20
N ALA A 351 22.79 -14.78 0.43
CA ALA A 351 22.63 -16.11 0.99
C ALA A 351 23.74 -16.45 2.00
N LYS A 352 24.98 -16.01 1.73
CA LYS A 352 26.11 -16.17 2.67
C LYS A 352 25.92 -15.33 3.94
N ARG A 353 25.52 -14.06 3.80
CA ARG A 353 25.25 -13.17 4.93
C ARG A 353 24.13 -13.69 5.83
N VAL A 354 23.04 -14.19 5.23
CA VAL A 354 21.92 -14.80 5.96
C VAL A 354 22.39 -16.02 6.77
N ARG A 355 23.20 -16.91 6.18
CA ARG A 355 23.78 -18.06 6.92
C ARG A 355 24.63 -17.61 8.11
N ALA A 356 25.49 -16.62 7.91
CA ALA A 356 26.34 -16.08 8.96
C ALA A 356 25.51 -15.45 10.09
N TRP A 357 24.49 -14.67 9.72
CA TRP A 357 23.56 -14.07 10.67
C TRP A 357 22.80 -15.14 11.48
N CYS A 358 22.21 -16.14 10.82
CA CYS A 358 21.50 -17.24 11.48
C CYS A 358 22.40 -17.98 12.46
N LYS A 359 23.65 -18.29 12.05
CA LYS A 359 24.64 -18.94 12.92
C LYS A 359 24.97 -18.07 14.14
N GLN A 360 25.20 -16.77 13.94
CA GLN A 360 25.56 -15.85 15.02
C GLN A 360 24.41 -15.62 16.01
N ARG A 361 23.16 -15.64 15.52
CA ARG A 361 21.95 -15.40 16.33
C ARG A 361 21.35 -16.67 16.91
N GLY A 362 21.79 -17.85 16.47
CA GLY A 362 21.16 -19.12 16.85
C GLY A 362 19.75 -19.31 16.28
N VAL A 363 19.43 -18.66 15.14
CA VAL A 363 18.13 -18.72 14.49
C VAL A 363 18.12 -19.83 13.43
N ASP A 364 17.08 -20.66 13.39
CA ASP A 364 16.90 -21.62 12.30
C ASP A 364 16.62 -20.85 11.00
N ARG A 365 17.45 -21.11 9.99
CA ARG A 365 17.34 -20.51 8.66
C ARG A 365 15.92 -20.65 8.06
N ARG A 366 15.17 -21.71 8.38
CA ARG A 366 13.79 -21.86 7.88
C ARG A 366 12.88 -20.72 8.31
N GLN A 367 13.03 -20.23 9.55
CA GLN A 367 12.20 -19.15 10.09
C GLN A 367 12.33 -17.86 9.28
N VAL A 368 13.56 -17.54 8.83
CA VAL A 368 13.79 -16.36 8.00
C VAL A 368 13.47 -16.60 6.52
N MET A 369 13.59 -17.83 6.02
CA MET A 369 13.30 -18.14 4.61
C MET A 369 11.81 -17.97 4.27
N ASP A 370 10.92 -18.29 5.21
CA ASP A 370 9.47 -18.19 4.98
C ASP A 370 8.97 -16.73 4.98
N LYS A 371 9.75 -15.81 5.56
CA LYS A 371 9.36 -14.41 5.77
C LYS A 371 10.22 -13.40 5.00
N LEU A 372 11.41 -13.76 4.54
CA LEU A 372 12.26 -12.87 3.73
C LEU A 372 12.15 -13.24 2.24
N THR A 373 11.50 -12.38 1.46
CA THR A 373 11.48 -12.47 0.00
C THR A 373 12.51 -11.51 -0.59
N VAL A 374 13.29 -11.97 -1.58
CA VAL A 374 14.35 -11.17 -2.20
C VAL A 374 14.07 -11.03 -3.70
N LEU A 375 14.08 -9.79 -4.19
CA LEU A 375 14.09 -9.49 -5.61
C LEU A 375 15.55 -9.37 -6.09
N GLU A 376 15.93 -10.22 -7.05
CA GLU A 376 17.21 -10.12 -7.74
C GLU A 376 17.16 -9.02 -8.80
N GLY A 377 17.94 -7.96 -8.61
CA GLY A 377 17.94 -6.79 -9.48
C GLY A 377 17.19 -5.60 -8.88
N ALA A 378 17.29 -4.45 -9.56
CA ALA A 378 16.67 -3.21 -9.11
C ALA A 378 15.29 -3.04 -9.75
N ALA A 379 14.27 -2.85 -8.93
CA ALA A 379 13.00 -2.27 -9.36
C ALA A 379 13.17 -0.75 -9.50
N GLN A 380 12.79 -0.18 -10.64
CA GLN A 380 12.97 1.25 -10.90
C GLN A 380 11.83 2.07 -10.28
N LEU A 381 12.16 2.91 -9.29
CA LEU A 381 11.23 3.83 -8.62
C LEU A 381 10.61 4.87 -9.58
N GLY A 382 11.20 5.09 -10.75
CA GLY A 382 10.63 5.93 -11.81
C GLY A 382 9.66 5.20 -12.75
N SER A 383 9.57 3.87 -12.67
CA SER A 383 8.74 3.00 -13.51
C SER A 383 7.46 2.64 -12.76
N GLN A 384 6.30 3.03 -13.30
CA GLN A 384 5.01 2.65 -12.72
C GLN A 384 4.85 1.12 -12.68
N ARG A 385 5.23 0.44 -13.77
CA ARG A 385 5.13 -1.01 -13.89
C ARG A 385 5.92 -1.74 -12.81
N ASP A 386 7.19 -1.36 -12.59
CA ASP A 386 8.04 -2.00 -11.59
C ASP A 386 7.47 -1.80 -10.18
N MET A 387 6.93 -0.61 -9.91
CA MET A 387 6.32 -0.28 -8.62
C MET A 387 4.98 -0.97 -8.42
N ASP A 388 4.20 -1.18 -9.47
CA ASP A 388 2.98 -1.99 -9.42
C ASP A 388 3.32 -3.46 -9.12
N ASP A 389 4.35 -4.02 -9.76
CA ASP A 389 4.82 -5.39 -9.51
C ASP A 389 5.34 -5.56 -8.06
N VAL A 390 6.10 -4.58 -7.55
CA VAL A 390 6.53 -4.55 -6.14
C VAL A 390 5.33 -4.45 -5.21
N THR A 391 4.38 -3.57 -5.49
CA THR A 391 3.17 -3.40 -4.67
C THR A 391 2.35 -4.68 -4.63
N ALA A 392 2.13 -5.32 -5.78
CA ALA A 392 1.45 -6.61 -5.86
C ALA A 392 2.16 -7.67 -5.03
N LYS A 393 3.50 -7.71 -5.05
CA LYS A 393 4.27 -8.66 -4.24
C LYS A 393 4.16 -8.39 -2.73
N VAL A 394 4.11 -7.12 -2.32
CA VAL A 394 3.88 -6.74 -0.92
C VAL A 394 2.50 -7.18 -0.46
N VAL A 395 1.47 -6.97 -1.26
CA VAL A 395 0.10 -7.42 -0.97
C VAL A 395 0.02 -8.95 -0.89
N GLU A 396 0.64 -9.66 -1.85
CA GLU A 396 0.69 -11.13 -1.88
C GLU A 396 1.35 -11.71 -0.62
N THR A 397 2.46 -11.11 -0.18
CA THR A 397 3.27 -11.62 0.94
C THR A 397 2.84 -11.08 2.31
N GLY A 398 2.06 -10.00 2.35
CA GLY A 398 1.78 -9.26 3.58
C GLY A 398 3.02 -8.61 4.18
N ALA A 399 3.99 -8.21 3.36
CA ALA A 399 5.25 -7.64 3.85
C ALA A 399 5.04 -6.33 4.62
N ARG A 400 5.61 -6.21 5.82
CA ARG A 400 5.57 -4.99 6.64
C ARG A 400 6.74 -4.05 6.38
N LEU A 401 7.81 -4.53 5.73
CA LEU A 401 8.98 -3.75 5.33
C LEU A 401 9.38 -4.07 3.88
N VAL A 402 9.65 -3.03 3.10
CA VAL A 402 10.29 -3.11 1.79
C VAL A 402 11.65 -2.40 1.83
N VAL A 403 12.72 -3.10 1.47
CA VAL A 403 14.08 -2.53 1.42
C VAL A 403 14.52 -2.31 -0.03
N PHE A 404 15.01 -1.12 -0.37
CA PHE A 404 15.64 -0.81 -1.65
C PHE A 404 17.14 -0.57 -1.48
N ASP A 405 17.96 -1.55 -1.86
CA ASP A 405 19.42 -1.53 -1.73
C ASP A 405 20.08 -1.57 -3.11
N THR A 406 20.46 -0.45 -3.74
CA THR A 406 20.48 0.94 -3.25
C THR A 406 19.63 1.86 -4.14
N GLN A 407 19.30 3.06 -3.64
CA GLN A 407 18.60 4.12 -4.36
C GLN A 407 19.18 4.37 -5.75
N ALA A 408 20.51 4.54 -5.85
CA ALA A 408 21.18 4.82 -7.12
C ALA A 408 20.97 3.73 -8.18
N ARG A 409 20.69 2.48 -7.77
CA ARG A 409 20.34 1.38 -8.67
C ARG A 409 18.85 1.33 -9.01
N CYS A 410 18.01 1.85 -8.11
CA CYS A 410 16.55 1.88 -8.25
C CYS A 410 16.04 3.18 -8.88
N THR A 411 16.90 4.15 -9.19
CA THR A 411 16.53 5.42 -9.85
C THR A 411 17.25 5.62 -11.18
N VAL A 412 17.58 4.54 -11.89
CA VAL A 412 18.19 4.63 -13.23
C VAL A 412 17.20 5.28 -14.19
N GLY A 413 17.68 6.25 -14.98
CA GLY A 413 16.84 7.05 -15.88
C GLY A 413 16.21 8.29 -15.23
N LEU A 414 16.39 8.49 -13.92
CA LEU A 414 16.07 9.74 -13.23
C LEU A 414 17.35 10.54 -12.96
N GLU A 415 17.31 11.86 -13.14
CA GLU A 415 18.46 12.69 -12.78
C GLU A 415 18.53 12.86 -11.26
N GLU A 416 19.70 12.63 -10.68
CA GLU A 416 19.87 12.48 -9.23
C GLU A 416 19.76 13.80 -8.46
N ASN A 417 20.10 14.92 -9.09
CA ASN A 417 20.05 16.26 -8.50
C ASN A 417 18.71 16.97 -8.76
N SER A 418 17.92 16.47 -9.70
CA SER A 418 16.62 17.00 -10.11
C SER A 418 15.58 16.71 -9.03
N ALA A 419 15.15 17.77 -8.33
CA ALA A 419 14.07 17.67 -7.35
C ALA A 419 12.77 17.14 -7.98
N THR A 420 12.52 17.46 -9.26
CA THR A 420 11.36 16.96 -10.00
C THR A 420 11.42 15.45 -10.22
N ASP A 421 12.55 14.94 -10.71
CA ASP A 421 12.68 13.50 -11.00
C ASP A 421 12.74 12.68 -9.73
N GLN A 422 13.49 13.14 -8.73
CA GLN A 422 13.54 12.48 -7.42
C GLN A 422 12.17 12.55 -6.70
N GLY A 423 11.43 13.65 -6.88
CA GLY A 423 10.06 13.78 -6.38
C GLY A 423 9.11 12.75 -6.97
N ARG A 424 9.30 12.34 -8.24
CA ARG A 424 8.52 11.24 -8.85
C ARG A 424 8.80 9.90 -8.18
N ALA A 425 10.07 9.60 -7.90
CA ALA A 425 10.45 8.37 -7.19
C ALA A 425 9.87 8.35 -5.76
N VAL A 426 9.97 9.46 -5.04
CA VAL A 426 9.34 9.62 -3.71
C VAL A 426 7.83 9.39 -3.79
N ALA A 427 7.14 9.99 -4.76
CA ALA A 427 5.69 9.83 -4.90
C ALA A 427 5.26 8.37 -5.15
N GLN A 428 6.08 7.59 -5.86
CA GLN A 428 5.85 6.15 -6.05
C GLN A 428 6.02 5.37 -4.75
N VAL A 429 7.07 5.68 -3.97
CA VAL A 429 7.28 5.09 -2.64
C VAL A 429 6.13 5.44 -1.68
N ASP A 430 5.69 6.70 -1.67
CA ASP A 430 4.52 7.14 -0.89
C ASP A 430 3.25 6.39 -1.31
N THR A 431 3.12 6.11 -2.61
CA THR A 431 1.99 5.35 -3.14
C THR A 431 2.06 3.92 -2.62
N LEU A 432 3.19 3.23 -2.76
CA LEU A 432 3.40 1.88 -2.21
C LEU A 432 3.05 1.81 -0.71
N MET A 433 3.60 2.71 0.11
CA MET A 433 3.31 2.75 1.56
C MET A 433 1.83 2.96 1.83
N ARG A 434 1.19 3.92 1.15
CA ARG A 434 -0.26 4.20 1.33
C ARG A 434 -1.16 3.03 0.93
N HIS A 435 -0.72 2.16 0.03
CA HIS A 435 -1.50 1.00 -0.44
C HIS A 435 -1.35 -0.22 0.45
N THR A 436 -0.25 -0.31 1.20
CA THR A 436 0.18 -1.56 1.85
C THR A 436 0.43 -1.42 3.35
N ASP A 437 0.46 -0.18 3.85
CA ASP A 437 0.91 0.18 5.20
C ASP A 437 2.32 -0.33 5.56
N ALA A 438 3.10 -0.80 4.56
CA ALA A 438 4.46 -1.23 4.73
C ALA A 438 5.39 -0.03 4.98
N ALA A 439 6.37 -0.19 5.86
CA ALA A 439 7.48 0.75 5.93
C ALA A 439 8.43 0.52 4.75
N VAL A 440 9.11 1.57 4.30
CA VAL A 440 10.09 1.49 3.20
C VAL A 440 11.44 1.98 3.69
N LEU A 441 12.48 1.15 3.52
CA LEU A 441 13.87 1.48 3.84
C LEU A 441 14.67 1.62 2.55
N VAL A 442 15.14 2.83 2.25
CA VAL A 442 15.96 3.11 1.07
C VAL A 442 17.41 3.31 1.50
N LEU A 443 18.36 2.65 0.82
CA LEU A 443 19.79 2.80 1.10
C LEU A 443 20.44 3.74 0.09
N HIS A 444 21.21 4.73 0.55
CA HIS A 444 21.85 5.67 -0.35
C HIS A 444 23.26 6.05 0.08
N HIS A 445 23.99 6.66 -0.85
CA HIS A 445 25.33 7.14 -0.63
C HIS A 445 25.32 8.59 -0.16
N THR A 446 26.30 8.92 0.68
CA THR A 446 26.58 10.30 1.08
C THR A 446 27.51 10.98 0.10
N THR A 447 27.62 12.30 0.22
CA THR A 447 28.66 13.07 -0.47
C THR A 447 30.04 12.75 0.07
N LYS A 448 31.09 13.01 -0.72
CA LYS A 448 32.48 12.91 -0.24
C LYS A 448 32.85 14.03 0.73
N ALA A 449 32.19 15.19 0.63
CA ALA A 449 32.49 16.37 1.43
C ALA A 449 31.98 16.21 2.87
N ASP A 450 30.77 15.66 3.03
CA ASP A 450 30.18 15.41 4.34
C ASP A 450 29.46 14.05 4.36
N PRO A 451 29.91 13.09 5.21
CA PRO A 451 29.28 11.78 5.36
C PRO A 451 27.90 11.83 6.04
N ARG A 452 27.43 13.00 6.49
CA ARG A 452 26.08 13.20 7.03
C ARG A 452 25.08 13.70 5.99
N ASN A 453 25.55 14.08 4.81
CA ASN A 453 24.69 14.55 3.73
C ASN A 453 24.56 13.50 2.63
N ALA A 454 23.32 13.15 2.30
CA ALA A 454 22.99 12.30 1.16
C ALA A 454 23.47 12.95 -0.15
N ARG A 455 23.88 12.14 -1.14
CA ARG A 455 24.16 12.62 -2.50
C ARG A 455 22.84 12.97 -3.20
N GLY A 456 22.86 13.95 -4.10
CA GLY A 456 21.73 14.27 -4.95
C GLY A 456 20.77 15.31 -4.35
N SER A 457 19.50 15.21 -4.74
CA SER A 457 18.47 16.18 -4.37
C SER A 457 18.06 16.11 -2.90
N VAL A 458 17.86 17.28 -2.28
CA VAL A 458 17.28 17.43 -0.94
C VAL A 458 15.82 16.96 -0.86
N ALA A 459 15.16 16.69 -2.00
CA ALA A 459 13.80 16.17 -2.06
C ALA A 459 13.60 14.92 -1.16
N TRP A 460 14.56 14.00 -1.17
CA TRP A 460 14.51 12.80 -0.32
C TRP A 460 14.60 13.12 1.17
N LEU A 461 15.51 14.00 1.58
CA LEU A 461 15.64 14.42 2.98
C LEU A 461 14.35 15.08 3.49
N ASN A 462 13.67 15.85 2.63
CA ASN A 462 12.42 16.48 2.99
C ASN A 462 11.26 15.48 3.09
N ALA A 463 11.25 14.46 2.24
CA ALA A 463 10.18 13.48 2.17
C ALA A 463 10.25 12.38 3.26
N VAL A 464 11.45 11.95 3.64
CA VAL A 464 11.62 10.83 4.59
C VAL A 464 11.14 11.20 5.99
N ASP A 465 10.52 10.26 6.69
CA ASP A 465 10.13 10.43 8.09
C ASP A 465 11.36 10.26 9.02
N VAL A 466 12.28 9.35 8.64
CA VAL A 466 13.51 9.08 9.39
C VAL A 466 14.73 9.07 8.46
N GLN A 467 15.81 9.74 8.88
CA GLN A 467 17.12 9.62 8.24
C GLN A 467 18.12 9.00 9.21
N LEU A 468 18.67 7.85 8.83
CA LEU A 468 19.73 7.14 9.53
C LEU A 468 21.05 7.33 8.80
N ILE A 469 22.12 7.60 9.53
CA ILE A 469 23.45 7.89 8.99
C ILE A 469 24.44 6.86 9.53
N ALA A 470 24.94 5.98 8.67
CA ALA A 470 25.97 5.00 9.00
C ALA A 470 27.36 5.63 8.86
N LEU A 471 28.01 5.87 10.00
CA LEU A 471 29.35 6.43 10.10
C LEU A 471 30.37 5.35 10.47
N ARG A 472 31.46 5.30 9.72
CA ARG A 472 32.55 4.34 9.91
C ARG A 472 33.87 5.05 9.63
N ASP A 473 34.79 4.99 10.59
CA ASP A 473 36.07 5.72 10.52
C ASP A 473 36.89 5.33 9.29
N ASN A 474 36.95 4.03 8.99
CA ASN A 474 37.60 3.51 7.80
C ASN A 474 37.01 2.16 7.37
N PRO A 475 37.21 1.73 6.12
CA PRO A 475 36.66 0.47 5.60
C PRO A 475 37.03 -0.82 6.34
N LYS A 476 38.08 -0.81 7.17
CA LYS A 476 38.54 -1.96 7.95
C LYS A 476 38.07 -1.91 9.41
N ALA A 477 37.59 -0.77 9.91
CA ALA A 477 37.15 -0.60 11.28
C ALA A 477 35.96 -1.51 11.59
N MET A 478 35.99 -2.29 12.67
CA MET A 478 34.84 -3.12 13.02
C MET A 478 33.73 -2.31 13.70
N SER A 479 34.03 -1.13 14.23
CA SER A 479 33.03 -0.20 14.75
C SER A 479 32.27 0.51 13.63
N VAL A 480 30.97 0.70 13.82
CA VAL A 480 30.10 1.54 12.99
C VAL A 480 29.09 2.23 13.89
N THR A 481 28.78 3.49 13.64
CA THR A 481 27.82 4.26 14.42
C THR A 481 26.62 4.61 13.55
N ILE A 482 25.41 4.38 14.05
CA ILE A 482 24.20 4.94 13.45
C ILE A 482 23.88 6.25 14.18
N GLU A 483 23.92 7.36 13.46
CA GLU A 483 23.34 8.64 13.89
C GLU A 483 21.94 8.79 13.29
N VAL A 484 21.02 9.43 14.01
CA VAL A 484 19.71 9.81 13.48
C VAL A 484 19.80 11.28 13.05
N GLY A 485 19.75 11.54 11.75
CA GLY A 485 19.80 12.90 11.20
C GLY A 485 18.45 13.61 11.23
N LYS A 486 17.36 12.85 11.08
CA LYS A 486 15.98 13.34 11.09
C LYS A 486 15.06 12.30 11.73
N MET A 487 14.14 12.76 12.55
CA MET A 487 13.02 12.00 13.11
C MET A 487 11.81 12.95 13.15
N LYS A 488 10.68 12.54 12.57
CA LYS A 488 9.50 13.39 12.40
C LYS A 488 8.67 13.51 13.68
N ASP A 489 8.29 12.37 14.24
CA ASP A 489 7.28 12.28 15.31
C ASP A 489 7.88 11.96 16.71
N ASP A 490 9.21 11.87 16.82
CA ASP A 490 9.93 11.69 18.10
C ASP A 490 11.23 12.52 18.09
N ALA A 491 11.83 12.68 19.27
CA ALA A 491 13.12 13.33 19.43
C ALA A 491 14.24 12.53 18.76
N VAL A 492 15.17 13.25 18.13
CA VAL A 492 16.42 12.66 17.66
C VAL A 492 17.25 12.19 18.86
N LYS A 493 17.48 10.87 18.92
CA LYS A 493 18.29 10.18 19.94
C LYS A 493 19.49 9.49 19.29
N GLY A 494 20.47 9.11 20.10
CA GLY A 494 21.76 8.53 19.65
C GLY A 494 22.95 9.41 20.06
N PRO A 495 24.16 9.13 19.54
CA PRO A 495 24.52 8.11 18.55
C PRO A 495 24.37 6.67 19.06
N TYR A 496 24.19 5.72 18.14
CA TYR A 496 24.06 4.29 18.41
C TYR A 496 25.27 3.53 17.84
N PRO A 497 26.31 3.28 18.66
CA PRO A 497 27.44 2.47 18.24
C PRO A 497 27.06 1.01 18.10
N LEU A 498 27.55 0.40 17.04
CA LEU A 498 27.42 -1.00 16.68
C LEU A 498 28.81 -1.55 16.34
N THR A 499 28.93 -2.87 16.32
CA THR A 499 30.15 -3.55 15.89
C THR A 499 29.83 -4.55 14.79
N ALA A 500 30.69 -4.69 13.79
CA ALA A 500 30.70 -5.82 12.91
C ALA A 500 31.44 -6.97 13.60
N VAL A 501 30.82 -8.14 13.64
CA VAL A 501 31.41 -9.39 14.14
C VAL A 501 31.70 -10.28 12.95
N LYS A 502 32.93 -10.79 12.86
CA LYS A 502 33.31 -11.74 11.83
C LYS A 502 32.81 -13.14 12.22
N VAL A 503 32.05 -13.78 11.35
CA VAL A 503 31.47 -15.10 11.56
C VAL A 503 32.00 -16.06 10.51
N GLU A 504 32.69 -17.11 10.95
CA GLU A 504 33.19 -18.18 10.09
C GLU A 504 32.07 -19.18 9.79
N LEU A 505 31.96 -19.59 8.54
CA LEU A 505 31.01 -20.56 8.03
C LEU A 505 31.71 -21.87 7.67
N PRO A 506 30.99 -23.00 7.66
CA PRO A 506 31.53 -24.26 7.14
C PRO A 506 32.10 -24.08 5.73
N GLY A 507 33.26 -24.69 5.45
CA GLY A 507 33.94 -24.56 4.15
C GLY A 507 34.94 -23.40 4.06
N GLY A 508 35.26 -22.72 5.17
CA GLY A 508 36.27 -21.65 5.22
C GLY A 508 35.78 -20.30 4.69
N GLU A 509 34.49 -20.15 4.42
CA GLU A 509 33.88 -18.86 4.10
C GLU A 509 33.68 -18.02 5.36
N ASP A 510 33.68 -16.69 5.23
CA ASP A 510 33.30 -15.78 6.30
C ASP A 510 32.31 -14.70 5.83
N SER A 511 31.62 -14.10 6.80
CA SER A 511 30.83 -12.89 6.62
C SER A 511 30.84 -12.03 7.88
N LEU A 512 30.34 -10.80 7.74
CA LEU A 512 30.13 -9.89 8.86
C LEU A 512 28.67 -9.93 9.31
N VAL A 513 28.45 -9.84 10.61
CA VAL A 513 27.13 -9.70 11.24
C VAL A 513 27.19 -8.50 12.17
N ILE A 514 26.14 -7.67 12.17
CA ILE A 514 26.09 -6.49 13.04
C ILE A 514 25.80 -6.97 14.47
N GLY A 515 26.46 -6.37 15.46
CA GLY A 515 26.33 -6.67 16.87
C GLY A 515 26.23 -5.37 17.68
N PRO A 516 25.91 -5.47 18.97
CA PRO A 516 25.83 -4.29 19.82
C PRO A 516 27.22 -3.67 19.98
N GLY A 517 27.33 -2.35 19.86
CA GLY A 517 28.51 -1.61 20.27
C GLY A 517 28.47 -1.26 21.76
N ALA A 518 29.57 -0.75 22.29
CA ALA A 518 29.61 -0.23 23.65
C ALA A 518 28.72 1.01 23.75
N ASP A 519 27.69 0.98 24.60
CA ASP A 519 26.76 2.10 24.76
C ASP A 519 27.49 3.32 25.36
N PRO A 520 27.55 4.48 24.67
CA PRO A 520 28.27 5.64 25.18
C PRO A 520 27.62 6.25 26.42
N LEU A 521 26.37 5.91 26.71
CA LEU A 521 25.59 6.50 27.80
C LEU A 521 25.44 5.58 29.01
N SER A 522 25.67 4.26 28.86
CA SER A 522 25.48 3.27 29.94
C SER A 522 26.72 2.41 30.23
N GLY A 523 27.79 2.54 29.45
CA GLY A 523 29.07 1.90 29.79
C GLY A 523 29.66 2.42 31.10
N GLU A 524 30.40 1.57 31.81
CA GLU A 524 31.24 2.01 32.91
C GLU A 524 32.30 2.97 32.36
N PHE A 525 32.46 4.10 33.04
CA PHE A 525 33.51 5.04 32.73
C PHE A 525 34.87 4.37 32.98
N ASP A 526 35.70 4.27 31.93
CA ASP A 526 37.05 3.73 31.99
C ASP A 526 38.09 4.84 31.68
N PRO A 527 38.85 5.32 32.68
CA PRO A 527 39.84 6.38 32.51
C PRO A 527 41.05 5.98 31.66
N ASP A 528 41.32 4.68 31.48
CA ASP A 528 42.49 4.19 30.76
C ASP A 528 42.28 4.18 29.24
N LEU A 529 41.02 4.36 28.79
CA LEU A 529 40.69 4.52 27.38
C LEU A 529 40.95 5.95 26.88
N PRO A 530 41.28 6.13 25.58
CA PRO A 530 41.27 7.43 24.93
C PRO A 530 39.94 8.16 25.15
N MET A 531 39.98 9.50 25.30
CA MET A 531 38.81 10.33 25.62
C MET A 531 37.65 10.17 24.62
N GLU A 532 37.96 9.87 23.35
CA GLU A 532 36.99 9.56 22.29
C GLU A 532 36.17 8.30 22.54
N LYS A 533 36.64 7.42 23.43
CA LYS A 533 36.04 6.13 23.77
C LYS A 533 35.41 6.11 25.16
N TRP A 534 35.42 7.24 25.88
CA TRP A 534 34.78 7.33 27.19
C TRP A 534 33.28 7.14 27.07
N THR A 535 32.70 6.51 28.09
CA THR A 535 31.25 6.26 28.21
C THR A 535 30.74 6.81 29.54
N GLY A 536 29.44 7.13 29.62
CA GLY A 536 28.80 7.75 30.79
C GLY A 536 28.28 9.18 30.54
N LYS A 537 27.62 9.77 31.55
CA LYS A 537 27.02 11.11 31.45
C LYS A 537 28.10 12.17 31.19
N GLY A 538 27.99 12.88 30.07
CA GLY A 538 28.95 13.91 29.66
C GLY A 538 30.13 13.41 28.82
N ALA A 539 30.34 12.09 28.73
CA ALA A 539 31.49 11.52 28.01
C ALA A 539 31.49 11.83 26.51
N ALA A 540 30.32 11.78 25.86
CA ALA A 540 30.16 12.06 24.43
C ALA A 540 30.60 13.47 24.00
N TYR A 541 30.71 14.41 24.94
CA TYR A 541 31.11 15.80 24.70
C TYR A 541 32.43 16.17 25.38
N ALA A 542 33.07 15.24 26.10
CA ALA A 542 34.28 15.51 26.88
C ALA A 542 35.42 16.03 26.01
N LYS A 543 35.63 15.44 24.83
CA LYS A 543 36.66 15.89 23.89
C LYS A 543 36.45 17.31 23.38
N GLN A 544 35.24 17.63 22.91
CA GLN A 544 34.94 18.96 22.37
C GLN A 544 34.99 20.03 23.46
N VAL A 545 34.61 19.68 24.70
CA VAL A 545 34.75 20.58 25.86
C VAL A 545 36.23 20.77 26.24
N TYR A 546 37.06 19.72 26.13
CA TYR A 546 38.50 19.83 26.34
C TYR A 546 39.17 20.70 25.26
N GLU A 547 38.83 20.51 23.98
CA GLU A 547 39.32 21.34 22.87
C GLU A 547 38.89 22.81 23.03
N LEU A 548 37.65 23.05 23.47
CA LEU A 548 37.18 24.40 23.81
C LEU A 548 37.99 25.03 24.95
N ALA A 549 38.37 24.23 25.96
CA ALA A 549 39.27 24.70 27.01
C ALA A 549 40.67 25.02 26.46
N GLN A 550 41.20 24.22 25.54
CA GLN A 550 42.48 24.50 24.88
C GLN A 550 42.46 25.78 24.05
N GLU A 551 41.33 26.11 23.45
CA GLU A 551 41.16 27.35 22.68
C GLU A 551 41.01 28.58 23.58
N ALA A 552 40.22 28.47 24.65
CA ALA A 552 39.78 29.61 25.44
C ALA A 552 40.61 29.91 26.69
N CYS A 553 41.40 28.94 27.17
CA CYS A 553 42.13 29.07 28.42
C CYS A 553 43.39 29.90 28.24
N ILE A 554 43.57 30.91 29.09
CA ILE A 554 44.84 31.62 29.25
C ILE A 554 45.70 30.81 30.24
N PRO A 555 46.91 30.36 29.86
CA PRO A 555 47.77 29.58 30.74
C PRO A 555 48.06 30.29 32.06
N GLY A 556 47.93 29.59 33.19
CA GLY A 556 48.10 30.14 34.54
C GLY A 556 46.92 30.97 35.08
N GLU A 557 46.01 31.44 34.23
CA GLU A 557 44.76 32.07 34.69
C GLU A 557 43.60 31.09 34.80
N GLY A 558 43.51 30.12 33.88
CA GLY A 558 42.47 29.09 33.89
C GLY A 558 41.05 29.61 33.63
N LEU A 559 40.09 28.68 33.56
CA LEU A 559 38.66 28.95 33.43
C LEU A 559 37.88 28.20 34.52
N THR A 560 36.86 28.84 35.09
CA THR A 560 35.97 28.16 36.04
C THR A 560 35.10 27.13 35.32
N GLN A 561 34.64 26.09 36.03
CA GLN A 561 33.69 25.11 35.48
C GLN A 561 32.44 25.80 34.92
N THR A 562 31.91 26.80 35.65
CA THR A 562 30.77 27.60 35.22
C THR A 562 31.07 28.32 33.91
N ARG A 563 32.23 28.96 33.79
CA ARG A 563 32.60 29.69 32.59
C ARG A 563 32.76 28.76 31.39
N LEU A 564 33.40 27.62 31.58
CA LEU A 564 33.57 26.63 30.51
C LEU A 564 32.22 26.07 30.03
N ALA A 565 31.31 25.77 30.96
CA ALA A 565 29.97 25.29 30.65
C ALA A 565 29.10 26.37 29.97
N GLU A 566 29.29 27.64 30.32
CA GLU A 566 28.63 28.77 29.65
C GLU A 566 29.15 28.96 28.23
N MET A 567 30.46 28.87 28.01
CA MET A 567 31.05 28.93 26.67
C MET A 567 30.60 27.77 25.79
N ALA A 568 30.52 26.56 26.34
CA ALA A 568 29.99 25.39 25.61
C ALA A 568 28.50 25.56 25.23
N ASN A 569 27.74 26.27 26.05
CA ASN A 569 26.31 26.55 25.85
C ASN A 569 26.03 27.86 25.09
N GLU A 570 27.08 28.61 24.72
CA GLU A 570 26.96 29.86 23.98
C GLU A 570 26.22 29.62 22.67
N VAL A 571 25.25 30.48 22.36
CA VAL A 571 24.42 30.33 21.17
C VAL A 571 25.16 30.98 20.02
N ILE A 572 25.69 30.17 19.12
CA ILE A 572 26.50 30.61 17.96
C ILE A 572 25.64 30.89 16.72
N GLY A 573 24.36 30.55 16.79
CA GLY A 573 23.41 30.82 15.72
C GLY A 573 22.00 30.41 16.12
N GLU A 574 21.05 30.80 15.30
CA GLU A 574 19.67 30.34 15.42
C GLU A 574 19.29 29.68 14.10
N GLU A 575 18.90 28.42 14.18
CA GLU A 575 18.44 27.63 13.04
C GLU A 575 16.94 27.52 13.08
N ARG A 576 16.29 27.77 11.94
CA ARG A 576 14.85 27.67 11.82
C ARG A 576 14.48 26.19 11.73
N THR A 577 13.82 25.67 12.76
CA THR A 577 13.35 24.29 12.76
C THR A 577 12.23 24.11 11.73
N ALA A 578 11.99 22.87 11.33
CA ALA A 578 10.96 22.51 10.36
C ALA A 578 9.53 22.93 10.76
N THR A 579 9.28 23.22 12.05
CA THR A 579 8.00 23.75 12.55
C THR A 579 7.91 25.28 12.51
N GLY A 580 8.93 25.96 11.97
CA GLY A 580 9.04 27.42 11.94
C GLY A 580 9.57 28.04 13.24
N ALA A 581 9.74 27.24 14.30
CA ALA A 581 10.32 27.70 15.57
C ALA A 581 11.84 27.89 15.44
N MET A 582 12.39 28.93 16.06
CA MET A 582 13.83 29.16 16.08
C MET A 582 14.48 28.27 17.14
N ARG A 583 15.38 27.39 16.74
CA ARG A 583 16.23 26.58 17.62
C ARG A 583 17.59 27.23 17.76
N LYS A 584 18.01 27.43 19.00
CA LYS A 584 19.34 27.95 19.32
C LYS A 584 20.40 26.89 19.07
N VAL A 585 21.30 27.14 18.12
CA VAL A 585 22.49 26.32 17.85
C VAL A 585 23.55 26.72 18.86
N ARG A 586 24.03 25.76 19.64
CA ARG A 586 25.03 25.98 20.70
C ARG A 586 26.43 25.68 20.19
N ARG A 587 27.43 26.31 20.78
CA ARG A 587 28.85 26.13 20.43
C ARG A 587 29.30 24.68 20.55
N VAL A 588 28.89 23.98 21.61
CA VAL A 588 29.18 22.55 21.82
C VAL A 588 27.94 21.77 22.28
N CYS A 589 27.40 22.08 23.45
CA CYS A 589 26.30 21.31 24.05
C CYS A 589 25.52 22.13 25.10
N SER A 590 24.54 21.51 25.77
CA SER A 590 23.78 22.20 26.84
C SER A 590 24.66 22.46 28.08
N ARG A 591 24.31 23.49 28.88
CA ARG A 591 25.02 23.82 30.12
C ARG A 591 25.13 22.62 31.08
N HIS A 592 24.06 21.84 31.24
CA HIS A 592 24.07 20.67 32.12
C HIS A 592 25.02 19.58 31.59
N THR A 593 24.94 19.27 30.30
CA THR A 593 25.83 18.31 29.64
C THR A 593 27.30 18.72 29.73
N ALA A 594 27.59 20.01 29.52
CA ALA A 594 28.94 20.56 29.65
C ALA A 594 29.45 20.49 31.08
N THR A 595 28.57 20.67 32.08
CA THR A 595 28.94 20.56 33.51
C THR A 595 29.43 19.15 33.85
N GLU A 596 28.72 18.12 33.38
CA GLU A 596 29.12 16.72 33.57
C GLU A 596 30.40 16.37 32.80
N ALA A 597 30.56 16.88 31.58
CA ALA A 597 31.79 16.71 30.80
C ALA A 597 33.01 17.33 31.49
N VAL A 598 32.88 18.55 32.03
CA VAL A 598 33.95 19.21 32.81
C VAL A 598 34.32 18.38 34.04
N LYS A 599 33.31 17.83 34.73
CA LYS A 599 33.54 17.01 35.92
C LYS A 599 34.41 15.78 35.58
N LEU A 600 34.09 15.07 34.50
CA LEU A 600 34.91 13.93 34.03
C LEU A 600 36.35 14.35 33.69
N LEU A 601 36.52 15.47 32.98
CA LEU A 601 37.85 15.97 32.62
C LEU A 601 38.69 16.34 33.86
N VAL A 602 38.06 16.89 34.90
CA VAL A 602 38.73 17.25 36.16
C VAL A 602 39.07 15.99 36.96
N GLU A 603 38.10 15.09 37.16
CA GLU A 603 38.28 13.85 37.94
C GLU A 603 39.39 12.96 37.37
N HIS A 604 39.58 12.99 36.05
CA HIS A 604 40.57 12.17 35.35
C HIS A 604 41.80 12.96 34.87
N GLY A 605 42.01 14.17 35.39
CA GLY A 605 43.27 14.90 35.28
C GLY A 605 43.58 15.48 33.89
N TRP A 606 42.57 15.65 33.04
CA TRP A 606 42.70 16.36 31.77
C TRP A 606 42.52 17.87 31.96
N LEU A 607 41.72 18.29 32.93
CA LEU A 607 41.66 19.66 33.40
C LEU A 607 42.33 19.74 34.79
N VAL A 608 43.42 20.50 34.89
CA VAL A 608 44.19 20.67 36.13
C VAL A 608 43.90 22.03 36.76
N VAL A 609 44.06 22.15 38.07
CA VAL A 609 43.81 23.42 38.79
C VAL A 609 44.91 24.41 38.47
N ALA A 610 44.56 25.50 37.77
CA ALA A 610 45.46 26.61 37.48
C ALA A 610 45.62 27.54 38.70
N LYS A 611 44.49 27.99 39.27
CA LYS A 611 44.48 28.87 40.45
C LYS A 611 43.19 28.72 41.26
N ARG A 612 43.23 29.23 42.50
CA ARG A 612 42.06 29.40 43.36
C ARG A 612 41.99 30.85 43.80
N ASP A 613 40.82 31.46 43.72
CA ASP A 613 40.62 32.83 44.21
C ASP A 613 40.28 32.86 45.72
N TYR A 614 40.21 34.06 46.27
CA TYR A 614 39.86 34.31 47.68
C TYR A 614 38.39 33.98 48.00
N LEU A 615 37.55 33.80 46.99
CA LEU A 615 36.16 33.34 47.10
C LEU A 615 36.04 31.83 46.91
N THR A 616 37.17 31.10 46.90
CA THR A 616 37.29 29.65 46.75
C THR A 616 36.85 29.08 45.39
N HIS A 617 36.67 29.92 44.37
CA HIS A 617 36.45 29.43 43.01
C HIS A 617 37.71 28.73 42.49
N VAL A 618 37.50 27.60 41.84
CA VAL A 618 38.56 26.81 41.21
C VAL A 618 38.59 27.12 39.72
N TYR A 619 39.77 27.50 39.24
CA TYR A 619 40.06 27.74 37.83
C TYR A 619 40.85 26.56 37.29
N TYR A 620 40.40 26.03 36.15
CA TYR A 620 40.97 24.87 35.50
C TYR A 620 41.69 25.27 34.21
N GLU A 621 42.80 24.61 33.90
CA GLU A 621 43.48 24.69 32.62
C GLU A 621 43.68 23.30 32.00
N PRO A 622 43.78 23.19 30.67
CA PRO A 622 44.08 21.93 30.00
C PRO A 622 45.45 21.38 30.41
N LYS A 623 45.54 20.07 30.64
CA LYS A 623 46.79 19.36 30.93
C LYS A 623 47.84 19.59 29.83
N GLU A 624 47.41 19.59 28.58
CA GLU A 624 48.24 19.96 27.43
C GLU A 624 47.73 21.28 26.86
N VAL A 625 48.49 22.35 27.10
CA VAL A 625 48.24 23.66 26.49
C VAL A 625 48.77 23.62 25.06
N ARG A 626 47.89 23.81 24.08
CA ARG A 626 48.31 23.97 22.68
C ARG A 626 49.08 25.29 22.58
N PRO A 627 50.29 25.34 21.99
CA PRO A 627 50.95 26.62 21.76
C PRO A 627 50.03 27.49 20.89
N PRO A 628 49.88 28.80 21.21
CA PRO A 628 49.02 29.68 20.44
C PRO A 628 49.48 29.69 18.97
N ASP A 629 48.51 29.72 18.06
CA ASP A 629 48.78 29.84 16.62
C ASP A 629 49.71 31.06 16.39
N PRO A 630 50.90 30.87 15.77
CA PRO A 630 51.81 31.98 15.46
C PRO A 630 51.12 33.12 14.71
N ALA A 631 50.10 32.82 13.89
CA ALA A 631 49.32 33.82 13.18
C ALA A 631 48.52 34.75 14.12
N ALA A 632 47.99 34.22 15.23
CA ALA A 632 47.26 35.00 16.23
C ALA A 632 48.19 35.87 17.09
N MET A 633 49.40 35.39 17.38
CA MET A 633 50.44 36.17 18.08
C MET A 633 50.93 37.35 17.23
N THR A 634 51.00 37.18 15.91
CA THR A 634 51.47 38.23 14.99
C THR A 634 50.42 39.35 14.84
N ALA A 635 49.13 39.02 15.00
CA ALA A 635 48.04 40.01 15.00
C ALA A 635 48.00 40.91 16.26
N LEU A 636 48.63 40.49 17.36
CA LEU A 636 48.74 41.28 18.60
C LEU A 636 50.05 42.07 18.70
N SER A 637 51.06 41.77 17.87
CA SER A 637 52.36 42.45 17.87
C SER A 637 52.57 43.40 16.66
N GLY A 638 51.54 43.67 15.87
CA GLY A 638 51.60 44.57 14.70
C GLY A 638 51.22 46.02 15.01
N ASP A 639 52.25 46.88 15.08
CA ASP A 639 52.25 48.34 14.90
C ASP A 639 51.46 49.23 15.88
N ALA A 640 52.10 49.51 17.01
CA ALA A 640 52.01 50.82 17.68
C ALA A 640 53.28 51.66 17.39
N SER A 641 53.58 51.91 16.11
CA SER A 641 54.53 52.97 15.73
C SER A 641 54.30 53.49 14.31
N SER A 642 53.26 54.30 14.10
CA SER A 642 53.34 55.37 13.11
C SER A 642 52.30 56.46 13.40
N GLY A 643 52.78 57.66 13.72
CA GLY A 643 51.89 58.79 13.98
C GLY A 643 52.57 60.04 14.48
N GLN A 644 53.72 60.46 13.92
CA GLN A 644 54.16 61.86 13.97
C GLN A 644 55.28 62.16 12.95
N GLY A 645 55.04 63.15 12.09
CA GLY A 645 56.01 63.81 11.21
C GLY A 645 56.23 63.08 9.86
N ALA A 646 56.21 63.69 8.69
CA ALA A 646 56.34 65.09 8.36
C ALA A 646 55.78 65.37 6.96
N ALA A 647 55.10 66.51 6.83
CA ALA A 647 55.01 67.24 5.59
C ALA A 647 56.16 68.26 5.58
N SER A 648 57.09 68.16 4.63
CA SER A 648 57.70 69.30 3.93
C SER A 648 58.71 68.85 2.88
N ALA A 649 58.47 69.31 1.65
CA ALA A 649 59.43 69.79 0.64
C ALA A 649 60.77 69.04 0.44
N ALA A 650 60.94 68.42 -0.73
CA ALA A 650 61.63 68.99 -1.90
C ALA A 650 61.67 67.95 -3.02
#